data_AF-A0A667ZL06-F1
#
_entry.id   AF-A0A667ZL06-F1
#
_cell.length_a   1.000
_cell.length_b   1.000
_cell.length_c   1.000
_cell.angle_alpha   90.00
_cell.angle_beta   90.00
_cell.angle_gamma   90.00
#
_symmetry.space_group_name_H-M   'P 1'
#
loop_
_entity.id
_entity.type
_entity.pdbx_description
1 polymer ?
#
loop_
_entity_poly.entity_id
_entity_poly.type
_entity_poly.pdbx_seq_one_letter_code
_entity_poly.pdbx_strand_id
1 'polypeptide(L)'
;MQEGEDDRHVLQRGSGTSSNCDSPCLSLPVSLCVCLFPPEYDSQLAPAGSSKSGMASSSYLEPNLNHSSAGGCGVKSRSGLERPPGSMDRVLKIFHYFETNSEPCTWASNIRHGDATDVRGVIQKIAEIHKLRCVSSLGLRLTHLRSEALHWLHPDLGVSHVREKYEKQHPQEEWRYELRMRYLPKGYLSHFSEDKPSLNYLYHQVKSDYMQHIADQVDQDVALKLGCLEIRRFFREMPGNALDKKSNYELLEKDVGLRRFFPKSLLDSLKAKTLRKQIQQTFKQFANLNDEQSIHKFFEILSPIYRFDKECFKCALGSSWVISVELAIGPEEGISYLTDKGSTPTHLANFTQVQSIQYSAMEEKDRKGMLQLNVAGAPEPLTVTTATLTTAENMADLIDGYCRLVSSATHSFIIRVHKDLTSLFTLSFPPPPLSGCAETDDYAEIIDEEDTYTMPSKYYGLDQARDYEIQRDRIELGRCIGEGQFGDVHQGVYISPENPALSVAVKTCKNSTSDSVREKFLQEALTMRQFDHPHIVKLMGVITENPVWIIMELCTLGELRSFLQVRKYSLDLATLILYSYQLSTALAYLESKRFVHRDIAARNVLVSTVDCVKLGDFGLSRYMEDSSYYKASKGKLPIKWMAPESINFRRFTSASDVWMFGVCMWEILMYGIKPFQGVKNNDVIGRIENGERLAMPPQCPPTLYSLMTKCWSYDPSKRPRFTELKTQLSTILEEEKVQQKERSRMEMRRQVTVSWDSGGSDEAPPKPSRPGYPSPRSSEGFYPSPQHPGHYQMAGYPGPHTLPSVPSALYPPQAAMLDTHHDRAVDMQQCVGQQCLLMEEQLMIQQQQMEEDQRWLEQEERLLVTHTPTHSETAQNIKSVTHCSLCSLLVQLQPQEISPPPTANLDRSNDKVYENVTGLVKAVIEMSSKIQPAPPEEYVPMVKDVGLALRTLLATVDETIPQLPASTHREIEMAQKLLNSDLAELIGKMKLAQQYVMTSLQQDYKKQMLTAAHALAVDAKNLLDVIDQSRLKMMAQSRPH
;
A
#
# COMPACT_ATOMS: atom_id res chain seq x y z
N MET A 1 3.36 70.86 1.38
CA MET A 1 4.23 70.64 0.22
C MET A 1 3.43 69.73 -0.70
N GLN A 2 2.60 70.24 -1.62
CA GLN A 2 2.93 71.04 -2.83
C GLN A 2 3.53 70.14 -3.92
N GLU A 3 3.08 70.19 -5.18
CA GLU A 3 2.03 71.04 -5.78
C GLU A 3 1.51 70.50 -7.13
N GLY A 4 0.27 70.88 -7.49
CA GLY A 4 -0.17 71.20 -8.86
C GLY A 4 -0.54 70.04 -9.81
N GLU A 5 -1.42 70.22 -10.80
CA GLU A 5 -2.40 71.27 -11.18
C GLU A 5 -3.55 70.55 -11.94
N ASP A 6 -4.84 70.81 -11.65
CA ASP A 6 -5.78 71.72 -12.37
C ASP A 6 -6.09 71.32 -13.86
N ASP A 7 -7.31 71.42 -14.44
CA ASP A 7 -8.68 71.75 -13.97
C ASP A 7 -9.72 71.43 -15.11
N ARG A 8 -11.04 71.54 -14.85
CA ARG A 8 -12.19 71.74 -15.83
C ARG A 8 -12.71 70.50 -16.59
N HIS A 9 -14.00 70.31 -16.96
CA HIS A 9 -15.30 71.04 -16.86
C HIS A 9 -16.45 70.11 -17.43
N VAL A 10 -17.80 70.32 -17.42
CA VAL A 10 -18.78 71.30 -16.88
C VAL A 10 -20.24 70.72 -16.90
N LEU A 11 -21.04 70.82 -15.80
CA LEU A 11 -22.53 70.95 -15.71
C LEU A 11 -23.47 69.85 -16.34
N GLN A 12 -24.82 69.73 -16.12
CA GLN A 12 -25.81 70.25 -15.13
C GLN A 12 -27.13 69.42 -15.15
N ARG A 13 -27.88 69.38 -14.02
CA ARG A 13 -29.36 69.15 -13.87
C ARG A 13 -29.93 67.78 -14.35
N GLY A 14 -31.05 67.27 -13.82
CA GLY A 14 -31.82 67.69 -12.62
C GLY A 14 -33.20 67.02 -12.51
N SER A 15 -33.74 66.99 -11.28
CA SER A 15 -35.16 66.83 -10.88
C SER A 15 -36.03 65.65 -11.39
N GLY A 16 -36.41 64.78 -10.45
CA GLY A 16 -37.76 64.16 -10.37
C GLY A 16 -37.90 62.73 -10.88
N THR A 17 -38.82 61.90 -10.37
CA THR A 17 -39.71 62.04 -9.18
C THR A 17 -40.28 60.65 -8.83
N SER A 18 -40.61 60.41 -7.55
CA SER A 18 -41.68 59.52 -7.01
C SER A 18 -41.98 58.13 -7.62
N SER A 19 -42.25 57.06 -6.89
CA SER A 19 -42.26 56.80 -5.42
C SER A 19 -42.67 55.33 -5.17
N ASN A 20 -42.57 54.87 -3.93
CA ASN A 20 -43.57 54.13 -3.12
C ASN A 20 -44.72 53.37 -3.84
N CYS A 21 -45.15 52.17 -3.40
CA CYS A 21 -44.96 51.55 -2.08
C CYS A 21 -45.34 50.04 -2.02
N ASP A 22 -45.06 49.46 -0.85
CA ASP A 22 -45.80 48.40 -0.14
C ASP A 22 -45.88 46.94 -0.61
N SER A 23 -45.77 46.08 0.42
CA SER A 23 -46.14 44.65 0.51
C SER A 23 -47.67 44.53 0.78
N PRO A 24 -48.34 43.38 1.12
CA PRO A 24 -47.80 42.10 1.60
C PRO A 24 -48.59 40.78 1.28
N CYS A 25 -48.08 39.66 1.83
CA CYS A 25 -48.78 38.54 2.52
C CYS A 25 -50.10 37.86 2.03
N LEU A 26 -50.06 36.50 2.08
CA LEU A 26 -51.14 35.55 2.49
C LEU A 26 -52.37 35.32 1.56
N SER A 27 -53.16 34.21 1.60
CA SER A 27 -52.89 32.76 1.90
C SER A 27 -54.16 31.86 1.73
N LEU A 28 -54.01 30.65 1.12
CA LEU A 28 -54.86 29.41 1.32
C LEU A 28 -56.37 29.51 0.94
N PRO A 29 -57.26 28.46 0.97
CA PRO A 29 -57.22 27.05 1.49
C PRO A 29 -57.33 25.93 0.40
N VAL A 30 -56.92 24.64 0.56
CA VAL A 30 -57.28 23.48 1.44
C VAL A 30 -58.62 22.74 1.13
N SER A 31 -58.55 21.57 0.46
CA SER A 31 -59.26 20.26 0.75
C SER A 31 -59.32 19.32 -0.48
N LEU A 32 -59.84 18.05 -0.42
CA LEU A 32 -59.33 16.82 0.24
C LEU A 32 -60.19 15.58 -0.18
N CYS A 33 -59.57 14.45 -0.56
CA CYS A 33 -60.07 13.04 -0.44
C CYS A 33 -61.05 12.38 -1.48
N VAL A 34 -61.04 11.02 -1.49
CA VAL A 34 -62.06 9.99 -1.94
C VAL A 34 -62.13 9.43 -3.41
N CYS A 35 -61.48 8.27 -3.63
CA CYS A 35 -61.98 6.92 -4.08
C CYS A 35 -62.93 6.57 -5.28
N LEU A 36 -62.45 5.63 -6.13
CA LEU A 36 -63.02 4.31 -6.61
C LEU A 36 -64.18 4.13 -7.66
N PHE A 37 -63.88 3.35 -8.75
CA PHE A 37 -64.71 2.35 -9.53
C PHE A 37 -66.07 2.74 -10.19
N PRO A 38 -66.80 1.89 -11.00
CA PRO A 38 -66.52 0.63 -11.78
C PRO A 38 -66.88 0.83 -13.32
N PRO A 39 -67.32 -0.13 -14.20
CA PRO A 39 -67.46 -1.61 -14.15
C PRO A 39 -67.03 -2.47 -15.40
N GLU A 40 -66.67 -3.74 -15.12
CA GLU A 40 -67.08 -5.07 -15.72
C GLU A 40 -67.17 -5.29 -17.27
N TYR A 41 -66.69 -6.41 -17.86
CA TYR A 41 -67.19 -7.80 -17.67
C TYR A 41 -66.19 -8.93 -18.10
N ASP A 42 -66.58 -10.21 -17.89
CA ASP A 42 -65.90 -11.51 -18.17
C ASP A 42 -65.38 -11.75 -19.63
N SER A 43 -64.55 -12.76 -19.98
CA SER A 43 -64.47 -14.15 -19.47
C SER A 43 -63.18 -14.98 -19.79
N GLN A 44 -62.67 -15.67 -18.75
CA GLN A 44 -62.27 -17.10 -18.67
C GLN A 44 -61.25 -17.83 -19.60
N LEU A 45 -60.46 -18.68 -18.90
CA LEU A 45 -59.92 -20.03 -19.25
C LEU A 45 -58.58 -20.22 -20.01
N ALA A 46 -57.72 -21.01 -19.35
CA ALA A 46 -56.58 -21.80 -19.86
C ALA A 46 -56.99 -23.32 -19.84
N PRO A 47 -56.16 -24.36 -20.09
CA PRO A 47 -54.69 -24.39 -20.18
C PRO A 47 -54.05 -25.37 -21.21
N ALA A 48 -52.72 -25.50 -21.12
CA ALA A 48 -51.87 -26.65 -21.49
C ALA A 48 -51.55 -26.95 -22.98
N GLY A 49 -50.26 -27.18 -23.25
CA GLY A 49 -49.72 -27.66 -24.53
C GLY A 49 -48.19 -27.55 -24.56
N SER A 50 -47.46 -28.66 -24.67
CA SER A 50 -46.00 -28.70 -24.54
C SER A 50 -45.27 -29.03 -25.85
N SER A 51 -44.17 -28.33 -26.13
CA SER A 51 -43.00 -28.86 -26.89
C SER A 51 -41.84 -27.85 -26.89
N LYS A 52 -40.67 -28.25 -27.41
CA LYS A 52 -39.39 -27.55 -27.30
C LYS A 52 -39.03 -26.80 -28.61
N SER A 53 -38.38 -25.64 -28.51
CA SER A 53 -36.99 -25.45 -28.97
C SER A 53 -36.50 -23.99 -28.85
N GLY A 54 -35.17 -23.82 -28.88
CA GLY A 54 -34.47 -22.71 -29.52
C GLY A 54 -34.72 -21.26 -29.06
N MET A 55 -33.72 -20.67 -28.41
CA MET A 55 -33.40 -19.25 -28.59
C MET A 55 -31.90 -19.06 -28.80
N ALA A 56 -31.54 -18.29 -29.83
CA ALA A 56 -30.20 -17.81 -30.12
C ALA A 56 -30.24 -16.27 -30.22
N SER A 57 -29.10 -15.62 -30.04
CA SER A 57 -28.99 -14.16 -29.92
C SER A 57 -29.32 -13.43 -31.22
N SER A 58 -29.91 -12.22 -31.11
CA SER A 58 -30.02 -11.26 -32.20
C SER A 58 -29.15 -10.04 -31.93
N SER A 59 -28.51 -9.54 -32.97
CA SER A 59 -27.78 -8.27 -33.03
C SER A 59 -28.71 -7.06 -32.98
N TYR A 60 -28.14 -5.89 -32.65
CA TYR A 60 -28.69 -4.57 -32.95
C TYR A 60 -27.85 -3.90 -34.06
N LEU A 61 -28.47 -2.97 -34.79
CA LEU A 61 -27.94 -2.33 -35.99
C LEU A 61 -27.61 -0.84 -35.78
N GLU A 62 -26.64 -0.33 -36.54
CA GLU A 62 -26.37 1.11 -36.66
C GLU A 62 -27.37 1.83 -37.60
N PRO A 63 -27.62 3.13 -37.41
CA PRO A 63 -28.24 4.00 -38.41
C PRO A 63 -27.21 4.89 -39.13
N ASN A 64 -27.14 4.79 -40.46
CA ASN A 64 -26.42 5.75 -41.32
C ASN A 64 -27.36 6.89 -41.77
N LEU A 65 -26.87 8.14 -41.78
CA LEU A 65 -27.48 9.29 -42.47
C LEU A 65 -26.38 10.17 -43.10
N ASN A 66 -26.68 10.80 -44.25
CA ASN A 66 -25.67 11.44 -45.10
C ASN A 66 -26.24 12.66 -45.85
N HIS A 67 -25.34 13.51 -46.38
CA HIS A 67 -25.59 14.79 -47.07
C HIS A 67 -26.06 15.95 -46.15
N SER A 68 -25.76 17.22 -46.42
CA SER A 68 -25.42 17.86 -47.72
C SER A 68 -24.35 18.96 -47.62
N SER A 69 -23.89 19.49 -48.75
CA SER A 69 -22.76 20.45 -48.85
C SER A 69 -23.01 21.55 -49.90
N ALA A 70 -22.60 22.79 -49.61
CA ALA A 70 -22.62 23.90 -50.59
C ALA A 70 -21.73 25.09 -50.19
N GLY A 71 -20.91 25.57 -51.13
CA GLY A 71 -20.51 26.99 -51.33
C GLY A 71 -19.68 27.74 -50.26
N GLY A 72 -18.60 28.40 -50.68
CA GLY A 72 -17.88 29.41 -49.87
C GLY A 72 -16.86 30.20 -50.69
N CYS A 73 -16.27 31.26 -50.13
CA CYS A 73 -15.05 31.90 -50.69
C CYS A 73 -14.32 32.86 -49.71
N GLY A 74 -13.07 32.53 -49.34
CA GLY A 74 -12.00 33.52 -49.04
C GLY A 74 -11.98 34.27 -47.69
N VAL A 75 -10.89 34.89 -47.23
CA VAL A 75 -9.45 34.87 -47.62
C VAL A 75 -8.56 35.29 -46.42
N LYS A 76 -7.54 34.47 -46.04
CA LYS A 76 -6.36 34.78 -45.17
C LYS A 76 -6.60 35.18 -43.69
N SER A 77 -5.59 35.16 -42.78
CA SER A 77 -4.42 34.26 -42.56
C SER A 77 -3.62 34.70 -41.32
N ARG A 78 -3.35 33.78 -40.38
CA ARG A 78 -2.13 33.66 -39.51
C ARG A 78 -2.40 32.60 -38.42
N SER A 79 -2.16 31.30 -38.63
CA SER A 79 -0.88 30.58 -38.76
C SER A 79 -0.15 30.34 -37.42
N GLY A 80 -0.56 29.28 -36.71
CA GLY A 80 0.27 28.48 -35.82
C GLY A 80 0.27 27.03 -36.34
N LEU A 81 1.35 26.27 -36.14
CA LEU A 81 1.56 24.98 -36.84
C LEU A 81 0.51 23.91 -36.48
N GLU A 82 -0.08 23.30 -37.51
CA GLU A 82 -0.72 21.99 -37.40
C GLU A 82 0.34 20.87 -37.41
N ARG A 83 0.03 19.73 -36.80
CA ARG A 83 0.88 18.52 -36.85
C ARG A 83 0.67 17.77 -38.17
N PRO A 84 1.70 17.10 -38.72
CA PRO A 84 1.54 16.27 -39.91
C PRO A 84 0.70 15.01 -39.60
N PRO A 85 -0.20 14.58 -40.50
CA PRO A 85 -0.92 13.32 -40.35
C PRO A 85 0.00 12.14 -40.67
N GLY A 86 0.24 11.24 -39.71
CA GLY A 86 0.97 9.99 -39.98
C GLY A 86 1.77 9.39 -38.84
N SER A 87 1.98 10.09 -37.71
CA SER A 87 2.61 9.47 -36.54
C SER A 87 1.68 8.43 -35.91
N MET A 88 2.00 7.14 -36.08
CA MET A 88 1.49 6.09 -35.19
C MET A 88 1.72 6.51 -33.73
N ASP A 89 0.75 6.26 -32.86
CA ASP A 89 0.96 6.52 -31.43
C ASP A 89 2.11 5.64 -30.94
N ARG A 90 3.20 6.27 -30.47
CA ARG A 90 4.49 5.60 -30.18
C ARG A 90 4.49 4.86 -28.86
N VAL A 91 3.32 4.34 -28.46
CA VAL A 91 3.07 3.65 -27.20
C VAL A 91 2.70 2.19 -27.46
N LEU A 92 3.43 1.28 -26.84
CA LEU A 92 3.27 -0.16 -26.96
C LEU A 92 2.84 -0.76 -25.62
N LYS A 93 1.62 -1.30 -25.55
CA LYS A 93 1.10 -1.95 -24.34
C LYS A 93 1.61 -3.40 -24.25
N ILE A 94 2.44 -3.69 -23.25
CA ILE A 94 3.04 -5.02 -23.05
C ILE A 94 2.54 -5.63 -21.75
N PHE A 95 1.82 -6.74 -21.86
CA PHE A 95 1.36 -7.53 -20.72
C PHE A 95 2.53 -8.28 -20.07
N HIS A 96 2.49 -8.45 -18.75
CA HIS A 96 3.57 -9.07 -17.99
C HIS A 96 3.10 -9.67 -16.66
N TYR A 97 3.96 -10.45 -16.00
CA TYR A 97 3.64 -11.22 -14.79
C TYR A 97 4.18 -10.65 -13.47
N PHE A 98 4.55 -9.37 -13.43
CA PHE A 98 4.87 -8.67 -12.17
C PHE A 98 3.60 -8.42 -11.32
N GLU A 99 3.61 -8.82 -10.04
CA GLU A 99 2.46 -8.73 -9.13
C GLU A 99 2.13 -7.28 -8.74
N THR A 100 1.06 -6.72 -9.32
CA THR A 100 0.49 -5.42 -8.91
C THR A 100 -0.77 -5.59 -8.04
N ASN A 101 -1.41 -4.48 -7.67
CA ASN A 101 -2.67 -4.51 -6.92
C ASN A 101 -3.92 -4.71 -7.79
N SER A 102 -3.81 -4.57 -9.12
CA SER A 102 -4.94 -4.74 -10.07
C SER A 102 -5.19 -6.21 -10.40
N GLU A 103 -6.19 -6.48 -11.24
CA GLU A 103 -6.51 -7.84 -11.68
C GLU A 103 -5.39 -8.45 -12.55
N PRO A 104 -5.01 -9.73 -12.38
CA PRO A 104 -3.92 -10.35 -13.15
C PRO A 104 -4.06 -10.34 -14.68
N CYS A 105 -5.27 -10.13 -15.21
CA CYS A 105 -5.51 -9.95 -16.64
C CYS A 105 -5.10 -8.57 -17.17
N THR A 106 -4.96 -7.56 -16.29
CA THR A 106 -4.63 -6.16 -16.61
C THR A 106 -3.16 -5.80 -16.36
N TRP A 107 -2.34 -6.72 -15.87
CA TRP A 107 -0.92 -6.47 -15.59
C TRP A 107 -0.16 -6.22 -16.90
N ALA A 108 0.16 -4.95 -17.14
CA ALA A 108 0.86 -4.46 -18.32
C ALA A 108 1.64 -3.18 -18.02
N SER A 109 2.61 -2.88 -18.87
CA SER A 109 3.32 -1.60 -18.95
C SER A 109 3.07 -0.96 -20.31
N ASN A 110 2.85 0.35 -20.36
CA ASN A 110 2.80 1.10 -21.61
C ASN A 110 4.19 1.66 -21.91
N ILE A 111 4.80 1.24 -23.03
CA ILE A 111 6.16 1.62 -23.43
C ILE A 111 6.11 2.68 -24.52
N ARG A 112 6.52 3.91 -24.21
CA ARG A 112 6.87 4.89 -25.22
C ARG A 112 8.20 4.49 -25.86
N HIS A 113 8.32 4.53 -27.19
CA HIS A 113 9.54 4.15 -27.92
C HIS A 113 9.93 5.14 -29.03
N GLY A 114 11.22 5.21 -29.36
CA GLY A 114 11.77 5.87 -30.55
C GLY A 114 11.62 5.03 -31.82
N ASP A 115 12.13 5.50 -32.95
CA ASP A 115 12.09 4.72 -34.20
C ASP A 115 13.21 3.68 -34.29
N ALA A 116 14.33 3.88 -33.58
CA ALA A 116 15.45 2.94 -33.53
C ALA A 116 15.37 1.93 -32.37
N THR A 117 14.43 2.07 -31.42
CA THR A 117 14.28 1.18 -30.26
C THR A 117 14.01 -0.27 -30.71
N ASP A 118 14.74 -1.24 -30.15
CA ASP A 118 14.58 -2.67 -30.39
C ASP A 118 13.83 -3.41 -29.25
N VAL A 119 13.42 -4.64 -29.53
CA VAL A 119 12.74 -5.51 -28.55
C VAL A 119 13.60 -5.74 -27.31
N ARG A 120 14.93 -5.81 -27.47
CA ARG A 120 15.91 -5.92 -26.37
C ARG A 120 15.83 -4.74 -25.41
N GLY A 121 15.86 -3.50 -25.90
CA GLY A 121 15.75 -2.28 -25.10
C GLY A 121 14.43 -2.20 -24.34
N VAL A 122 13.34 -2.65 -24.95
CA VAL A 122 12.03 -2.73 -24.31
C VAL A 122 12.00 -3.77 -23.18
N ILE A 123 12.54 -4.98 -23.40
CA ILE A 123 12.66 -6.02 -22.36
C ILE A 123 13.51 -5.50 -21.19
N GLN A 124 14.66 -4.90 -21.50
CA GLN A 124 15.59 -4.33 -20.52
C GLN A 124 14.90 -3.27 -19.65
N LYS A 125 14.17 -2.32 -20.26
CA LYS A 125 13.50 -1.24 -19.54
C LYS A 125 12.45 -1.74 -18.54
N ILE A 126 11.66 -2.75 -18.92
CA ILE A 126 10.65 -3.35 -18.03
C ILE A 126 11.34 -4.11 -16.89
N ALA A 127 12.43 -4.83 -17.15
CA ALA A 127 13.16 -5.60 -16.15
C ALA A 127 13.87 -4.70 -15.11
N GLU A 128 14.44 -3.57 -15.54
CA GLU A 128 15.12 -2.58 -14.69
C GLU A 128 14.21 -2.00 -13.60
N ILE A 129 13.00 -1.54 -13.96
CA ILE A 129 12.04 -0.96 -13.01
C ILE A 129 11.67 -1.98 -11.92
N HIS A 130 11.49 -3.25 -12.32
CA HIS A 130 11.14 -4.33 -11.41
C HIS A 130 12.35 -4.98 -10.71
N LYS A 131 13.57 -4.48 -10.98
CA LYS A 131 14.86 -4.94 -10.42
C LYS A 131 15.11 -6.44 -10.63
N LEU A 132 14.61 -6.98 -11.74
CA LEU A 132 14.76 -8.39 -12.11
C LEU A 132 16.18 -8.64 -12.59
N ARG A 133 16.86 -9.66 -12.05
CA ARG A 133 18.27 -9.97 -12.36
C ARG A 133 18.40 -10.89 -13.57
N CYS A 134 17.50 -11.86 -13.71
CA CYS A 134 17.55 -12.88 -14.77
C CYS A 134 17.00 -12.36 -16.12
N VAL A 135 17.43 -11.18 -16.56
CA VAL A 135 16.90 -10.52 -17.78
C VAL A 135 17.09 -11.39 -19.03
N SER A 136 18.20 -12.13 -19.09
CA SER A 136 18.52 -13.10 -20.15
C SER A 136 17.57 -14.29 -20.24
N SER A 137 16.65 -14.48 -19.29
CA SER A 137 15.57 -15.48 -19.36
C SER A 137 14.29 -14.95 -20.01
N LEU A 138 14.17 -13.64 -20.25
CA LEU A 138 12.98 -13.01 -20.81
C LEU A 138 12.99 -12.98 -22.35
N GLY A 139 11.84 -13.24 -22.96
CA GLY A 139 11.53 -12.99 -24.36
C GLY A 139 10.18 -12.30 -24.51
N LEU A 140 9.94 -11.66 -25.66
CA LEU A 140 8.68 -10.97 -25.95
C LEU A 140 7.84 -11.80 -26.92
N ARG A 141 6.62 -12.17 -26.51
CA ARG A 141 5.64 -12.90 -27.33
C ARG A 141 4.65 -11.93 -27.95
N LEU A 142 4.30 -12.18 -29.22
CA LEU A 142 3.22 -11.53 -29.94
C LEU A 142 2.17 -12.59 -30.31
N THR A 143 0.97 -12.46 -29.76
CA THR A 143 -0.15 -13.41 -29.97
C THR A 143 -1.30 -12.68 -30.65
N HIS A 144 -1.89 -13.28 -31.69
CA HIS A 144 -3.12 -12.79 -32.28
C HIS A 144 -4.34 -13.26 -31.47
N LEU A 145 -5.25 -12.35 -31.10
CA LEU A 145 -6.38 -12.66 -30.22
C LEU A 145 -7.54 -13.39 -30.92
N ARG A 146 -7.52 -13.46 -32.27
CA ARG A 146 -8.59 -14.06 -33.08
C ARG A 146 -8.16 -15.31 -33.86
N SER A 147 -6.92 -15.80 -33.70
CA SER A 147 -6.44 -17.04 -34.30
C SER A 147 -5.29 -17.66 -33.49
N GLU A 148 -4.83 -18.85 -33.87
CA GLU A 148 -3.69 -19.53 -33.22
C GLU A 148 -2.31 -18.94 -33.64
N ALA A 149 -2.28 -17.76 -34.26
CA ALA A 149 -1.03 -17.13 -34.72
C ALA A 149 -0.23 -16.56 -33.54
N LEU A 150 1.01 -17.05 -33.39
CA LEU A 150 1.92 -16.74 -32.30
C LEU A 150 3.34 -16.58 -32.85
N HIS A 151 3.95 -15.43 -32.58
CA HIS A 151 5.33 -15.11 -32.93
C HIS A 151 6.12 -14.77 -31.67
N TRP A 152 7.31 -15.34 -31.52
CA TRP A 152 8.30 -14.83 -30.57
C TRP A 152 9.15 -13.78 -31.26
N LEU A 153 9.21 -12.60 -30.65
CA LEU A 153 9.91 -11.45 -31.19
C LEU A 153 11.37 -11.50 -30.75
N HIS A 154 12.24 -11.82 -31.70
CA HIS A 154 13.69 -11.87 -31.50
C HIS A 154 14.21 -10.52 -30.95
N PRO A 155 15.13 -10.50 -29.97
CA PRO A 155 15.57 -9.26 -29.32
C PRO A 155 16.10 -8.20 -30.29
N ASP A 156 16.78 -8.62 -31.36
CA ASP A 156 17.45 -7.73 -32.34
C ASP A 156 16.50 -7.36 -33.49
N LEU A 157 15.25 -7.02 -33.15
CA LEU A 157 14.22 -6.49 -34.06
C LEU A 157 13.77 -5.11 -33.58
N GLY A 158 13.82 -4.11 -34.48
CA GLY A 158 13.29 -2.77 -34.22
C GLY A 158 11.77 -2.81 -34.00
N VAL A 159 11.29 -2.16 -32.94
CA VAL A 159 9.88 -2.20 -32.53
C VAL A 159 8.98 -1.63 -33.63
N SER A 160 9.35 -0.50 -34.24
CA SER A 160 8.61 0.09 -35.36
C SER A 160 8.50 -0.87 -36.56
N HIS A 161 9.54 -1.66 -36.86
CA HIS A 161 9.47 -2.69 -37.91
C HIS A 161 8.55 -3.86 -37.54
N VAL A 162 8.54 -4.30 -36.27
CA VAL A 162 7.58 -5.31 -35.80
C VAL A 162 6.15 -4.81 -35.98
N ARG A 163 5.86 -3.59 -35.52
CA ARG A 163 4.54 -2.97 -35.69
C ARG A 163 4.16 -2.86 -37.17
N GLU A 164 5.07 -2.40 -38.03
CA GLU A 164 4.84 -2.37 -39.48
C GLU A 164 4.63 -3.75 -40.12
N LYS A 165 5.26 -4.82 -39.61
CA LYS A 165 5.10 -6.19 -40.14
C LYS A 165 3.71 -6.76 -39.82
N TYR A 166 3.19 -6.51 -38.61
CA TYR A 166 1.98 -7.18 -38.10
C TYR A 166 0.73 -6.27 -38.04
N GLU A 167 0.88 -4.99 -37.64
CA GLU A 167 -0.25 -4.04 -37.50
C GLU A 167 -0.74 -3.49 -38.85
N LYS A 168 0.02 -3.68 -39.94
CA LYS A 168 -0.48 -3.45 -41.32
C LYS A 168 -1.43 -4.55 -41.83
N GLN A 169 -1.45 -5.72 -41.20
CA GLN A 169 -2.28 -6.86 -41.62
C GLN A 169 -3.57 -6.97 -40.80
N HIS A 170 -3.50 -6.63 -39.50
CA HIS A 170 -4.58 -6.71 -38.53
C HIS A 170 -4.49 -5.53 -37.55
N PRO A 171 -5.61 -4.94 -37.09
CA PRO A 171 -5.60 -3.83 -36.13
C PRO A 171 -4.81 -4.14 -34.86
N GLN A 172 -4.20 -3.12 -34.24
CA GLN A 172 -3.41 -3.27 -33.01
C GLN A 172 -4.20 -3.93 -31.86
N GLU A 173 -5.51 -3.71 -31.79
CA GLU A 173 -6.42 -4.34 -30.81
C GLU A 173 -6.58 -5.87 -30.99
N GLU A 174 -6.28 -6.41 -32.17
CA GLU A 174 -6.26 -7.86 -32.40
C GLU A 174 -4.94 -8.51 -31.97
N TRP A 175 -3.94 -7.72 -31.58
CA TRP A 175 -2.60 -8.18 -31.19
C TRP A 175 -2.33 -8.01 -29.69
N ARG A 176 -1.69 -9.00 -29.08
CA ARG A 176 -1.23 -8.96 -27.69
C ARG A 176 0.28 -9.14 -27.62
N TYR A 177 0.98 -8.07 -27.22
CA TYR A 177 2.39 -8.12 -26.83
C TYR A 177 2.50 -8.55 -25.36
N GLU A 178 3.36 -9.53 -25.07
CA GLU A 178 3.39 -10.21 -23.77
C GLU A 178 4.81 -10.62 -23.40
N LEU A 179 5.37 -10.00 -22.36
CA LEU A 179 6.69 -10.32 -21.83
C LEU A 179 6.62 -11.64 -21.06
N ARG A 180 7.52 -12.59 -21.34
CA ARG A 180 7.49 -13.93 -20.73
C ARG A 180 8.88 -14.45 -20.44
N MET A 181 9.04 -15.23 -19.38
CA MET A 181 10.21 -16.07 -19.19
C MET A 181 10.13 -17.26 -20.16
N ARG A 182 11.17 -17.43 -20.97
CA ARG A 182 11.27 -18.47 -22.02
C ARG A 182 12.54 -19.31 -21.89
N TYR A 183 13.68 -18.67 -21.63
CA TYR A 183 14.98 -19.34 -21.58
C TYR A 183 15.36 -19.59 -20.11
N LEU A 184 15.08 -20.79 -19.61
CA LEU A 184 15.31 -21.13 -18.20
C LEU A 184 16.77 -21.57 -17.98
N PRO A 185 17.48 -21.12 -16.93
CA PRO A 185 18.78 -21.72 -16.60
C PRO A 185 18.63 -23.15 -16.07
N LYS A 186 19.69 -23.97 -16.13
CA LYS A 186 19.68 -25.33 -15.56
C LYS A 186 19.46 -25.24 -14.05
N GLY A 187 18.51 -26.00 -13.51
CA GLY A 187 18.08 -25.82 -12.11
C GLY A 187 17.49 -24.44 -11.82
N TYR A 188 16.71 -23.86 -12.75
CA TYR A 188 16.16 -22.50 -12.65
C TYR A 188 15.50 -22.13 -11.31
N LEU A 189 14.84 -23.08 -10.64
CA LEU A 189 14.20 -22.81 -9.34
C LEU A 189 15.20 -22.30 -8.28
N SER A 190 16.44 -22.83 -8.22
CA SER A 190 17.43 -22.35 -7.25
C SER A 190 17.94 -20.96 -7.61
N HIS A 191 18.25 -20.72 -8.88
CA HIS A 191 18.67 -19.42 -9.39
C HIS A 191 17.62 -18.33 -9.13
N PHE A 192 16.33 -18.66 -9.31
CA PHE A 192 15.25 -17.71 -9.09
C PHE A 192 14.90 -17.52 -7.60
N SER A 193 15.18 -18.48 -6.70
CA SER A 193 15.09 -18.24 -5.25
C SER A 193 16.00 -17.10 -4.76
N GLU A 194 17.16 -16.91 -5.41
CA GLU A 194 18.08 -15.79 -5.16
C GLU A 194 17.62 -14.46 -5.78
N ASP A 195 16.68 -14.50 -6.73
CA ASP A 195 16.08 -13.34 -7.39
C ASP A 195 14.54 -13.36 -7.28
N LYS A 196 14.03 -12.97 -6.11
CA LYS A 196 12.60 -13.06 -5.78
C LYS A 196 11.63 -12.43 -6.80
N PRO A 197 11.97 -11.33 -7.52
CA PRO A 197 11.21 -10.88 -8.69
C PRO A 197 11.04 -11.97 -9.75
N SER A 198 12.13 -12.63 -10.19
CA SER A 198 12.09 -13.74 -11.14
C SER A 198 11.23 -14.91 -10.66
N LEU A 199 11.36 -15.34 -9.40
CA LEU A 199 10.57 -16.46 -8.87
C LEU A 199 9.07 -16.16 -8.87
N ASN A 200 8.69 -14.94 -8.48
CA ASN A 200 7.29 -14.51 -8.52
C ASN A 200 6.80 -14.37 -9.98
N TYR A 201 7.63 -13.87 -10.89
CA TYR A 201 7.30 -13.75 -12.32
C TYR A 201 6.99 -15.11 -12.94
N LEU A 202 7.89 -16.09 -12.78
CA LEU A 202 7.69 -17.45 -13.28
C LEU A 202 6.44 -18.09 -12.65
N TYR A 203 6.23 -17.91 -11.34
CA TYR A 203 5.04 -18.42 -10.65
C TYR A 203 3.75 -17.85 -11.27
N HIS A 204 3.68 -16.54 -11.46
CA HIS A 204 2.49 -15.90 -12.01
C HIS A 204 2.23 -16.28 -13.47
N GLN A 205 3.29 -16.42 -14.27
CA GLN A 205 3.21 -16.94 -15.64
C GLN A 205 2.67 -18.37 -15.66
N VAL A 206 3.33 -19.30 -15.00
CA VAL A 206 2.98 -20.73 -15.01
C VAL A 206 1.60 -20.99 -14.38
N LYS A 207 1.22 -20.21 -13.35
CA LYS A 207 -0.14 -20.26 -12.79
C LYS A 207 -1.19 -19.73 -13.78
N SER A 208 -0.87 -18.73 -14.59
CA SER A 208 -1.75 -18.24 -15.67
C SER A 208 -1.96 -19.33 -16.72
N ASP A 209 -0.87 -19.95 -17.18
CA ASP A 209 -0.91 -21.01 -18.19
C ASP A 209 -1.68 -22.25 -17.68
N TYR A 210 -1.45 -22.66 -16.42
CA TYR A 210 -2.21 -23.70 -15.73
C TYR A 210 -3.73 -23.40 -15.75
N MET A 211 -4.12 -22.21 -15.29
CA MET A 211 -5.53 -21.79 -15.21
C MET A 211 -6.21 -21.67 -16.58
N GLN A 212 -5.46 -21.38 -17.66
CA GLN A 212 -5.99 -21.23 -19.01
C GLN A 212 -6.09 -22.55 -19.78
N HIS A 213 -5.12 -23.46 -19.63
CA HIS A 213 -4.99 -24.62 -20.53
C HIS A 213 -5.44 -25.95 -19.92
N ILE A 214 -5.23 -26.17 -18.62
CA ILE A 214 -5.39 -27.51 -18.02
C ILE A 214 -6.19 -27.53 -16.71
N ALA A 215 -6.38 -26.42 -16.00
CA ALA A 215 -6.97 -26.45 -14.66
C ALA A 215 -8.37 -27.07 -14.59
N ASP A 216 -9.22 -26.89 -15.62
CA ASP A 216 -10.53 -27.54 -15.68
C ASP A 216 -10.47 -29.08 -15.93
N GLN A 217 -9.31 -29.61 -16.35
CA GLN A 217 -9.08 -31.00 -16.75
C GLN A 217 -8.32 -31.85 -15.70
N VAL A 218 -7.67 -31.22 -14.71
CA VAL A 218 -6.87 -31.95 -13.70
C VAL A 218 -7.72 -32.53 -12.57
N ASP A 219 -7.17 -33.51 -11.85
CA ASP A 219 -7.82 -34.10 -10.67
C ASP A 219 -8.25 -33.05 -9.64
N GLN A 220 -9.44 -33.24 -9.06
CA GLN A 220 -10.03 -32.30 -8.10
C GLN A 220 -9.14 -32.04 -6.88
N ASP A 221 -8.44 -33.06 -6.39
CA ASP A 221 -7.49 -32.94 -5.27
C ASP A 221 -6.27 -32.08 -5.64
N VAL A 222 -5.77 -32.18 -6.88
CA VAL A 222 -4.66 -31.34 -7.37
C VAL A 222 -5.12 -29.89 -7.53
N ALA A 223 -6.29 -29.65 -8.12
CA ALA A 223 -6.90 -28.32 -8.21
C ALA A 223 -7.17 -27.70 -6.83
N LEU A 224 -7.66 -28.49 -5.86
CA LEU A 224 -7.83 -28.06 -4.47
C LEU A 224 -6.49 -27.66 -3.83
N LYS A 225 -5.43 -28.45 -4.04
CA LYS A 225 -4.10 -28.17 -3.47
C LYS A 225 -3.46 -26.92 -4.06
N LEU A 226 -3.41 -26.81 -5.40
CA LEU A 226 -2.85 -25.66 -6.11
C LEU A 226 -3.60 -24.36 -5.77
N GLY A 227 -4.93 -24.40 -5.70
CA GLY A 227 -5.74 -23.26 -5.26
C GLY A 227 -5.56 -22.88 -3.80
N CYS A 228 -5.42 -23.86 -2.89
CA CYS A 228 -5.10 -23.57 -1.48
C CYS A 228 -3.69 -22.97 -1.28
N LEU A 229 -2.72 -23.33 -2.13
CA LEU A 229 -1.39 -22.72 -2.14
C LEU A 229 -1.42 -21.26 -2.63
N GLU A 230 -2.18 -20.94 -3.69
CA GLU A 230 -2.40 -19.53 -4.08
C GLU A 230 -3.18 -18.76 -3.00
N ILE A 231 -4.15 -19.36 -2.30
CA ILE A 231 -4.81 -18.68 -1.15
C ILE A 231 -3.78 -18.37 -0.05
N ARG A 232 -2.88 -19.31 0.27
CA ARG A 232 -1.81 -19.12 1.28
C ARG A 232 -0.83 -18.02 0.88
N ARG A 233 -0.45 -17.98 -0.40
CA ARG A 233 0.47 -16.98 -0.98
C ARG A 233 -0.17 -15.59 -1.13
N PHE A 234 -1.41 -15.53 -1.60
CA PHE A 234 -2.16 -14.28 -1.81
C PHE A 234 -2.49 -13.57 -0.48
N PHE A 235 -2.83 -14.32 0.57
CA PHE A 235 -3.10 -13.80 1.92
C PHE A 235 -1.93 -14.02 2.87
N ARG A 236 -0.77 -13.47 2.52
CA ARG A 236 0.54 -13.61 3.20
C ARG A 236 0.47 -13.50 4.74
N GLU A 237 -0.31 -12.56 5.26
CA GLU A 237 -0.42 -12.23 6.70
C GLU A 237 -1.55 -13.00 7.42
N MET A 238 -2.39 -13.76 6.71
CA MET A 238 -3.55 -14.44 7.29
C MET A 238 -3.16 -15.63 8.19
N PRO A 239 -3.74 -15.77 9.40
CA PRO A 239 -3.51 -16.93 10.27
C PRO A 239 -3.91 -18.29 9.64
N GLY A 240 -3.18 -19.35 10.00
CA GLY A 240 -3.37 -20.69 9.45
C GLY A 240 -4.74 -21.34 9.67
N ASN A 241 -5.47 -20.89 10.70
CA ASN A 241 -6.84 -21.30 11.03
C ASN A 241 -7.92 -20.30 10.56
N ALA A 242 -7.56 -19.19 9.93
CA ALA A 242 -8.49 -18.08 9.64
C ALA A 242 -9.69 -18.52 8.78
N LEU A 243 -9.52 -19.48 7.87
CA LEU A 243 -10.60 -20.01 7.01
C LEU A 243 -11.61 -20.91 7.76
N ASP A 244 -11.34 -21.33 9.00
CA ASP A 244 -12.34 -22.03 9.81
C ASP A 244 -13.53 -21.11 10.12
N LYS A 245 -13.26 -19.82 10.35
CA LYS A 245 -14.26 -18.79 10.65
C LYS A 245 -15.20 -18.57 9.46
N LYS A 246 -16.51 -18.64 9.72
CA LYS A 246 -17.54 -18.55 8.67
C LYS A 246 -17.47 -17.24 7.88
N SER A 247 -17.33 -16.09 8.53
CA SER A 247 -17.24 -14.79 7.85
C SER A 247 -16.00 -14.68 6.95
N ASN A 248 -14.84 -15.17 7.41
CA ASN A 248 -13.59 -15.17 6.65
C ASN A 248 -13.71 -16.02 5.36
N TYR A 249 -14.36 -17.19 5.43
CA TYR A 249 -14.63 -18.00 4.24
C TYR A 249 -15.69 -17.36 3.33
N GLU A 250 -16.77 -16.78 3.89
CA GLU A 250 -17.82 -16.15 3.08
C GLU A 250 -17.31 -14.90 2.32
N LEU A 251 -16.33 -14.18 2.87
CA LEU A 251 -15.60 -13.12 2.17
C LEU A 251 -14.83 -13.68 0.96
N LEU A 252 -14.08 -14.77 1.14
CA LEU A 252 -13.36 -15.45 0.05
C LEU A 252 -14.33 -15.93 -1.05
N GLU A 253 -15.47 -16.47 -0.64
CA GLU A 253 -16.49 -17.03 -1.53
C GLU A 253 -17.23 -15.96 -2.34
N LYS A 254 -17.67 -14.87 -1.71
CA LYS A 254 -18.59 -13.89 -2.29
C LYS A 254 -17.91 -12.63 -2.81
N ASP A 255 -16.90 -12.12 -2.11
CA ASP A 255 -16.29 -10.80 -2.38
C ASP A 255 -14.96 -10.88 -3.12
N VAL A 256 -14.18 -11.93 -2.89
CA VAL A 256 -12.93 -12.20 -3.63
C VAL A 256 -13.20 -13.06 -4.86
N GLY A 257 -14.07 -14.06 -4.71
CA GLY A 257 -14.51 -14.98 -5.77
C GLY A 257 -13.57 -16.17 -5.93
N LEU A 258 -14.09 -17.38 -5.68
CA LEU A 258 -13.31 -18.63 -5.72
C LEU A 258 -12.65 -18.91 -7.09
N ARG A 259 -13.18 -18.36 -8.19
CA ARG A 259 -12.63 -18.48 -9.55
C ARG A 259 -11.23 -17.86 -9.73
N ARG A 260 -10.74 -17.04 -8.78
CA ARG A 260 -9.34 -16.57 -8.78
C ARG A 260 -8.33 -17.66 -8.38
N PHE A 261 -8.81 -18.70 -7.69
CA PHE A 261 -7.99 -19.74 -7.05
C PHE A 261 -8.28 -21.14 -7.61
N PHE A 262 -9.49 -21.38 -8.10
CA PHE A 262 -9.97 -22.71 -8.46
C PHE A 262 -10.62 -22.73 -9.87
N PRO A 263 -10.44 -23.82 -10.64
CA PRO A 263 -11.07 -24.01 -11.94
C PRO A 263 -12.59 -24.10 -11.84
N LYS A 264 -13.28 -23.81 -12.96
CA LYS A 264 -14.74 -23.80 -13.02
C LYS A 264 -15.32 -25.20 -12.80
N SER A 265 -14.69 -26.25 -13.34
CA SER A 265 -15.15 -27.64 -13.21
C SER A 265 -15.20 -28.12 -11.75
N LEU A 266 -14.24 -27.69 -10.90
CA LEU A 266 -14.23 -27.97 -9.46
C LEU A 266 -15.34 -27.23 -8.73
N LEU A 267 -15.60 -25.97 -9.08
CA LEU A 267 -16.60 -25.12 -8.42
C LEU A 267 -18.04 -25.53 -8.78
N ASP A 268 -18.29 -25.85 -10.05
CA ASP A 268 -19.62 -26.20 -10.54
C ASP A 268 -20.01 -27.66 -10.17
N SER A 269 -19.04 -28.54 -9.88
CA SER A 269 -19.30 -29.96 -9.52
C SER A 269 -19.53 -30.22 -8.03
N LEU A 270 -19.16 -29.28 -7.13
CA LEU A 270 -19.22 -29.46 -5.68
C LEU A 270 -20.22 -28.50 -5.02
N LYS A 271 -21.16 -29.06 -4.24
CA LYS A 271 -22.07 -28.25 -3.41
C LYS A 271 -21.26 -27.40 -2.42
N ALA A 272 -21.55 -26.10 -2.32
CA ALA A 272 -20.77 -25.12 -1.55
C ALA A 272 -20.39 -25.57 -0.11
N LYS A 273 -21.31 -26.22 0.62
CA LYS A 273 -21.05 -26.75 1.98
C LYS A 273 -19.99 -27.86 2.02
N THR A 274 -19.86 -28.64 0.94
CA THR A 274 -18.83 -29.68 0.75
C THR A 274 -17.52 -29.05 0.28
N LEU A 275 -17.58 -28.19 -0.75
CA LEU A 275 -16.43 -27.45 -1.27
C LEU A 275 -15.71 -26.68 -0.15
N ARG A 276 -16.47 -25.94 0.67
CA ARG A 276 -15.94 -25.25 1.86
C ARG A 276 -15.15 -26.18 2.78
N LYS A 277 -15.70 -27.36 3.11
CA LYS A 277 -15.02 -28.32 3.99
C LYS A 277 -13.71 -28.81 3.38
N GLN A 278 -13.70 -29.11 2.09
CA GLN A 278 -12.50 -29.55 1.37
C GLN A 278 -11.44 -28.44 1.33
N ILE A 279 -11.80 -27.20 1.02
CA ILE A 279 -10.89 -26.04 1.08
C ILE A 279 -10.32 -25.86 2.51
N GLN A 280 -11.18 -25.89 3.54
CA GLN A 280 -10.74 -25.78 4.94
C GLN A 280 -9.79 -26.91 5.37
N GLN A 281 -10.04 -28.14 4.92
CA GLN A 281 -9.21 -29.31 5.23
C GLN A 281 -7.88 -29.30 4.46
N THR A 282 -7.88 -28.89 3.20
CA THR A 282 -6.68 -28.83 2.34
C THR A 282 -5.79 -27.66 2.72
N PHE A 283 -6.35 -26.48 2.99
CA PHE A 283 -5.58 -25.30 3.41
C PHE A 283 -4.75 -25.54 4.67
N LYS A 284 -5.24 -26.35 5.62
CA LYS A 284 -4.50 -26.71 6.84
C LYS A 284 -3.19 -27.46 6.60
N GLN A 285 -3.01 -28.08 5.43
CA GLN A 285 -1.75 -28.72 5.03
C GLN A 285 -0.67 -27.69 4.66
N PHE A 286 -1.09 -26.49 4.22
CA PHE A 286 -0.21 -25.42 3.72
C PHE A 286 -0.21 -24.18 4.62
N ALA A 287 -1.04 -24.16 5.67
CA ALA A 287 -1.31 -23.05 6.57
C ALA A 287 -0.07 -22.33 7.13
N ASN A 288 1.03 -23.05 7.32
CA ASN A 288 2.28 -22.56 7.91
C ASN A 288 3.36 -22.20 6.87
N LEU A 289 3.10 -22.36 5.57
CA LEU A 289 4.08 -22.06 4.53
C LEU A 289 4.19 -20.54 4.31
N ASN A 290 5.41 -20.07 4.09
CA ASN A 290 5.66 -18.71 3.62
C ASN A 290 5.41 -18.57 2.10
N ASP A 291 5.55 -17.36 1.57
CA ASP A 291 5.36 -17.00 0.16
C ASP A 291 6.17 -17.91 -0.80
N GLU A 292 7.47 -18.01 -0.54
CA GLU A 292 8.47 -18.75 -1.32
C GLU A 292 8.26 -20.27 -1.25
N GLN A 293 8.03 -20.80 -0.05
CA GLN A 293 7.68 -22.20 0.18
C GLN A 293 6.38 -22.60 -0.52
N SER A 294 5.40 -21.69 -0.57
CA SER A 294 4.13 -21.92 -1.28
C SER A 294 4.35 -21.99 -2.79
N ILE A 295 5.24 -21.17 -3.34
CA ILE A 295 5.65 -21.22 -4.75
C ILE A 295 6.39 -22.53 -5.07
N HIS A 296 7.39 -22.92 -4.27
CA HIS A 296 8.09 -24.20 -4.47
C HIS A 296 7.14 -25.40 -4.38
N LYS A 297 6.20 -25.41 -3.43
CA LYS A 297 5.22 -26.49 -3.28
C LYS A 297 4.19 -26.52 -4.41
N PHE A 298 3.88 -25.38 -5.01
CA PHE A 298 3.04 -25.29 -6.21
C PHE A 298 3.74 -25.92 -7.42
N PHE A 299 5.02 -25.58 -7.66
CA PHE A 299 5.80 -26.21 -8.73
C PHE A 299 6.02 -27.71 -8.52
N GLU A 300 6.26 -28.16 -7.27
CA GLU A 300 6.39 -29.58 -6.93
C GLU A 300 5.14 -30.39 -7.34
N ILE A 301 3.95 -29.84 -7.10
CA ILE A 301 2.66 -30.49 -7.41
C ILE A 301 2.30 -30.38 -8.89
N LEU A 302 2.67 -29.29 -9.56
CA LEU A 302 2.31 -29.03 -10.96
C LEU A 302 3.24 -29.69 -11.99
N SER A 303 4.55 -29.75 -11.73
CA SER A 303 5.55 -30.24 -12.71
C SER A 303 5.30 -31.67 -13.24
N PRO A 304 4.79 -32.64 -12.44
CA PRO A 304 4.48 -33.99 -12.92
C PRO A 304 3.34 -34.06 -13.95
N ILE A 305 2.41 -33.10 -13.93
CA ILE A 305 1.24 -33.04 -14.82
C ILE A 305 1.34 -31.97 -15.90
N TYR A 306 2.25 -31.01 -15.75
CA TYR A 306 2.45 -29.92 -16.70
C TYR A 306 3.94 -29.55 -16.80
N ARG A 307 4.57 -29.92 -17.91
CA ARG A 307 5.99 -29.65 -18.18
C ARG A 307 6.18 -28.25 -18.76
N PHE A 308 5.96 -27.24 -17.92
CA PHE A 308 6.17 -25.82 -18.25
C PHE A 308 7.66 -25.44 -18.45
N ASP A 309 8.57 -26.35 -18.16
CA ASP A 309 10.02 -26.18 -18.23
C ASP A 309 10.61 -26.44 -19.63
N LYS A 310 9.81 -26.91 -20.60
CA LYS A 310 10.26 -27.18 -21.98
C LYS A 310 9.17 -26.94 -23.03
N GLU A 311 9.57 -26.55 -24.22
CA GLU A 311 8.69 -26.45 -25.40
C GLU A 311 8.86 -27.69 -26.29
N CYS A 312 7.75 -28.21 -26.82
CA CYS A 312 7.73 -29.38 -27.72
C CYS A 312 7.18 -29.02 -29.09
N PHE A 313 7.88 -29.43 -30.16
CA PHE A 313 7.57 -29.09 -31.54
C PHE A 313 7.43 -30.35 -32.39
N LYS A 314 6.30 -30.48 -33.09
CA LYS A 314 6.12 -31.52 -34.11
C LYS A 314 6.80 -31.06 -35.39
N CYS A 315 7.83 -31.78 -35.80
CA CYS A 315 8.70 -31.46 -36.92
C CYS A 315 9.22 -32.76 -37.56
N ALA A 316 10.14 -32.66 -38.51
CA ALA A 316 10.88 -33.81 -39.00
C ALA A 316 12.38 -33.50 -39.10
N LEU A 317 13.21 -34.50 -38.84
CA LEU A 317 14.68 -34.39 -38.85
C LEU A 317 15.26 -35.00 -40.13
N GLY A 318 16.35 -34.39 -40.61
CA GLY A 318 17.15 -34.90 -41.73
C GLY A 318 17.00 -34.11 -43.03
N SER A 319 18.05 -34.17 -43.86
CA SER A 319 18.17 -33.48 -45.14
C SER A 319 17.70 -34.34 -46.33
N SER A 320 18.20 -35.58 -46.43
CA SER A 320 17.86 -36.52 -47.51
C SER A 320 16.87 -37.62 -47.09
N TRP A 321 16.86 -37.99 -45.81
CA TRP A 321 15.92 -38.94 -45.22
C TRP A 321 15.20 -38.24 -44.07
N VAL A 322 13.90 -37.99 -44.23
CA VAL A 322 13.13 -37.11 -43.35
C VAL A 322 12.30 -37.94 -42.37
N ILE A 323 12.60 -37.83 -41.07
CA ILE A 323 11.97 -38.62 -40.00
C ILE A 323 11.11 -37.69 -39.13
N SER A 324 9.79 -37.89 -39.12
CA SER A 324 8.86 -37.15 -38.26
C SER A 324 9.08 -37.47 -36.78
N VAL A 325 9.19 -36.44 -35.93
CA VAL A 325 9.42 -36.55 -34.49
C VAL A 325 8.68 -35.46 -33.70
N GLU A 326 8.60 -35.61 -32.39
CA GLU A 326 8.27 -34.50 -31.47
C GLU A 326 9.57 -34.08 -30.76
N LEU A 327 10.12 -32.93 -31.15
CA LEU A 327 11.39 -32.39 -30.66
C LEU A 327 11.15 -31.51 -29.43
N ALA A 328 11.85 -31.81 -28.33
CA ALA A 328 11.70 -31.16 -27.04
C ALA A 328 12.96 -30.33 -26.70
N ILE A 329 12.74 -29.07 -26.34
CA ILE A 329 13.81 -28.09 -26.05
C ILE A 329 13.62 -27.53 -24.64
N GLY A 330 14.62 -27.70 -23.77
CA GLY A 330 14.57 -27.21 -22.39
C GLY A 330 15.90 -27.35 -21.64
N PRO A 331 16.00 -26.82 -20.40
CA PRO A 331 17.27 -26.67 -19.67
C PRO A 331 17.89 -27.99 -19.22
N GLU A 332 17.05 -29.01 -18.94
CA GLU A 332 17.51 -30.31 -18.46
C GLU A 332 17.77 -31.32 -19.60
N GLU A 333 17.03 -31.19 -20.71
CA GLU A 333 17.06 -32.12 -21.85
C GLU A 333 18.01 -31.67 -22.98
N GLY A 334 18.39 -30.38 -23.00
CA GLY A 334 19.06 -29.74 -24.14
C GLY A 334 18.13 -29.67 -25.36
N ILE A 335 18.66 -30.04 -26.53
CA ILE A 335 17.89 -30.35 -27.74
C ILE A 335 17.76 -31.87 -27.81
N SER A 336 16.55 -32.39 -27.66
CA SER A 336 16.23 -33.83 -27.66
C SER A 336 15.00 -34.14 -28.50
N TYR A 337 14.78 -35.39 -28.90
CA TYR A 337 13.53 -35.81 -29.56
C TYR A 337 12.86 -37.00 -28.88
N LEU A 338 11.55 -37.11 -29.06
CA LEU A 338 10.69 -38.19 -28.59
C LEU A 338 10.27 -39.06 -29.79
N THR A 339 10.29 -40.39 -29.64
CA THR A 339 9.68 -41.31 -30.61
C THR A 339 8.19 -41.49 -30.30
N ASP A 340 7.86 -41.60 -29.01
CA ASP A 340 6.52 -41.94 -28.52
C ASP A 340 6.14 -41.10 -27.30
N LYS A 341 4.84 -40.93 -27.08
CA LYS A 341 4.31 -40.21 -25.91
C LYS A 341 4.62 -40.98 -24.62
N GLY A 342 5.61 -40.48 -23.86
CA GLY A 342 6.11 -41.12 -22.64
C GLY A 342 7.44 -41.86 -22.79
N SER A 343 8.03 -41.86 -23.99
CA SER A 343 9.44 -42.27 -24.19
C SER A 343 10.40 -41.33 -23.44
N THR A 344 11.56 -41.84 -23.04
CA THR A 344 12.67 -40.99 -22.57
C THR A 344 13.22 -40.19 -23.77
N PRO A 345 13.38 -38.86 -23.67
CA PRO A 345 13.93 -38.06 -24.76
C PRO A 345 15.32 -38.56 -25.18
N THR A 346 15.52 -38.71 -26.49
CA THR A 346 16.82 -39.04 -27.07
C THR A 346 17.57 -37.76 -27.39
N HIS A 347 18.71 -37.55 -26.75
CA HIS A 347 19.49 -36.32 -26.84
C HIS A 347 20.21 -36.18 -28.19
N LEU A 348 20.17 -34.97 -28.75
CA LEU A 348 20.82 -34.61 -30.01
C LEU A 348 22.02 -33.67 -29.78
N ALA A 349 21.83 -32.60 -29.02
CA ALA A 349 22.86 -31.60 -28.77
C ALA A 349 22.60 -30.76 -27.51
N ASN A 350 23.67 -30.27 -26.88
CA ASN A 350 23.61 -29.22 -25.87
C ASN A 350 23.70 -27.84 -26.54
N PHE A 351 23.09 -26.82 -25.92
CA PHE A 351 23.13 -25.44 -26.43
C PHE A 351 24.55 -24.88 -26.54
N THR A 352 25.47 -25.33 -25.68
CA THR A 352 26.91 -25.01 -25.71
C THR A 352 27.65 -25.60 -26.91
N GLN A 353 27.04 -26.50 -27.68
CA GLN A 353 27.61 -27.08 -28.90
C GLN A 353 27.10 -26.39 -30.17
N VAL A 354 26.06 -25.55 -30.10
CA VAL A 354 25.51 -24.87 -31.29
C VAL A 354 26.44 -23.72 -31.69
N GLN A 355 26.97 -23.79 -32.91
CA GLN A 355 27.89 -22.79 -33.46
C GLN A 355 27.16 -21.69 -34.25
N SER A 356 26.09 -22.06 -34.96
CA SER A 356 25.27 -21.12 -35.71
C SER A 356 23.90 -21.69 -36.04
N ILE A 357 22.90 -20.82 -36.12
CA ILE A 357 21.51 -21.11 -36.42
C ILE A 357 21.15 -20.44 -37.75
N GLN A 358 20.44 -21.15 -38.63
CA GLN A 358 19.87 -20.59 -39.86
C GLN A 358 18.42 -21.07 -40.00
N TYR A 359 17.54 -20.24 -40.54
CA TYR A 359 16.19 -20.65 -40.91
C TYR A 359 15.77 -20.03 -42.23
N SER A 360 14.91 -20.72 -42.97
CA SER A 360 14.38 -20.24 -44.26
C SER A 360 12.97 -20.79 -44.52
N ALA A 361 12.27 -20.17 -45.48
CA ALA A 361 11.19 -20.87 -46.18
C ALA A 361 11.81 -21.98 -47.06
N MET A 362 11.05 -23.06 -47.27
CA MET A 362 11.38 -24.09 -48.27
C MET A 362 10.81 -23.67 -49.62
N GLU A 363 11.57 -23.81 -50.72
CA GLU A 363 11.23 -23.27 -52.06
C GLU A 363 10.10 -24.06 -52.80
N GLU A 364 9.10 -24.57 -52.07
CA GLU A 364 7.95 -25.34 -52.60
C GLU A 364 6.59 -24.74 -52.20
N LYS A 365 5.51 -25.23 -52.83
CA LYS A 365 4.12 -24.78 -52.66
C LYS A 365 3.56 -24.84 -51.23
N ASP A 366 4.21 -25.60 -50.34
CA ASP A 366 3.66 -26.01 -49.04
C ASP A 366 3.87 -25.01 -47.89
N ARG A 367 4.59 -23.90 -48.09
CA ARG A 367 4.90 -22.87 -47.06
C ARG A 367 5.61 -23.41 -45.79
N LYS A 368 6.24 -24.59 -45.88
CA LYS A 368 7.04 -25.21 -44.82
C LYS A 368 8.24 -24.35 -44.45
N GLY A 369 8.65 -24.45 -43.18
CA GLY A 369 9.89 -23.86 -42.68
C GLY A 369 11.02 -24.89 -42.64
N MET A 370 12.25 -24.41 -42.77
CA MET A 370 13.46 -25.18 -42.51
C MET A 370 14.30 -24.44 -41.48
N LEU A 371 14.87 -25.18 -40.53
CA LEU A 371 15.81 -24.73 -39.51
C LEU A 371 17.06 -25.60 -39.62
N GLN A 372 18.25 -25.00 -39.64
CA GLN A 372 19.53 -25.69 -39.70
C GLN A 372 20.42 -25.22 -38.55
N LEU A 373 20.98 -26.19 -37.82
CA LEU A 373 21.82 -25.97 -36.65
C LEU A 373 23.20 -26.55 -36.94
N ASN A 374 24.22 -25.71 -37.00
CA ASN A 374 25.61 -26.18 -37.04
C ASN A 374 26.04 -26.55 -35.61
N VAL A 375 26.47 -27.79 -35.40
CA VAL A 375 26.77 -28.36 -34.08
C VAL A 375 28.22 -28.82 -34.01
N ALA A 376 28.96 -28.33 -33.02
CA ALA A 376 30.36 -28.65 -32.79
C ALA A 376 30.57 -30.17 -32.63
N GLY A 377 31.32 -30.76 -33.57
CA GLY A 377 31.60 -32.19 -33.63
C GLY A 377 30.70 -32.99 -34.57
N ALA A 378 29.63 -32.40 -35.13
CA ALA A 378 28.84 -33.02 -36.20
C ALA A 378 29.47 -32.72 -37.58
N PRO A 379 29.51 -33.69 -38.52
CA PRO A 379 30.02 -33.46 -39.87
C PRO A 379 29.00 -32.79 -40.81
N GLU A 380 27.71 -32.85 -40.47
CA GLU A 380 26.60 -32.22 -41.21
C GLU A 380 25.72 -31.41 -40.23
N PRO A 381 25.10 -30.30 -40.67
CA PRO A 381 24.21 -29.51 -39.83
C PRO A 381 22.90 -30.24 -39.56
N LEU A 382 22.46 -30.24 -38.29
CA LEU A 382 21.17 -30.79 -37.87
C LEU A 382 20.04 -29.99 -38.54
N THR A 383 19.43 -30.60 -39.55
CA THR A 383 18.35 -30.01 -40.35
C THR A 383 17.00 -30.46 -39.81
N VAL A 384 16.12 -29.49 -39.57
CA VAL A 384 14.78 -29.66 -38.99
C VAL A 384 13.75 -28.98 -39.90
N THR A 385 12.79 -29.74 -40.39
CA THR A 385 11.69 -29.27 -41.23
C THR A 385 10.43 -29.07 -40.39
N THR A 386 9.79 -27.91 -40.50
CA THR A 386 8.62 -27.50 -39.71
C THR A 386 7.39 -27.27 -40.59
N ALA A 387 6.21 -27.41 -40.00
CA ALA A 387 4.94 -27.22 -40.71
C ALA A 387 4.75 -25.80 -41.28
N THR A 388 5.36 -24.78 -40.66
CA THR A 388 5.34 -23.38 -41.14
C THR A 388 6.69 -22.70 -40.91
N LEU A 389 6.96 -21.63 -41.67
CA LEU A 389 8.08 -20.72 -41.40
C LEU A 389 8.02 -20.13 -39.98
N THR A 390 6.84 -19.70 -39.51
CA THR A 390 6.63 -19.19 -38.14
C THR A 390 7.09 -20.17 -37.07
N THR A 391 6.89 -21.48 -37.28
CA THR A 391 7.39 -22.51 -36.37
C THR A 391 8.93 -22.55 -36.36
N ALA A 392 9.59 -22.40 -37.51
CA ALA A 392 11.04 -22.32 -37.59
C ALA A 392 11.60 -21.03 -36.96
N GLU A 393 10.96 -19.87 -37.18
CA GLU A 393 11.27 -18.60 -36.49
C GLU A 393 11.20 -18.78 -34.96
N ASN A 394 10.08 -19.32 -34.46
CA ASN A 394 9.85 -19.53 -33.02
C ASN A 394 10.82 -20.55 -32.39
N MET A 395 11.29 -21.55 -33.14
CA MET A 395 12.31 -22.50 -32.69
C MET A 395 13.72 -21.91 -32.75
N ALA A 396 14.04 -21.10 -33.77
CA ALA A 396 15.32 -20.41 -33.89
C ALA A 396 15.54 -19.47 -32.70
N ASP A 397 14.55 -18.65 -32.35
CA ASP A 397 14.60 -17.75 -31.17
C ASP A 397 14.77 -18.52 -29.86
N LEU A 398 14.10 -19.68 -29.70
CA LEU A 398 14.23 -20.51 -28.50
C LEU A 398 15.66 -21.00 -28.31
N ILE A 399 16.24 -21.60 -29.35
CA ILE A 399 17.59 -22.15 -29.31
C ILE A 399 18.62 -21.01 -29.18
N ASP A 400 18.46 -19.90 -29.91
CA ASP A 400 19.32 -18.72 -29.83
C ASP A 400 19.31 -18.10 -28.42
N GLY A 401 18.15 -17.99 -27.78
CA GLY A 401 18.02 -17.54 -26.40
C GLY A 401 18.72 -18.47 -25.39
N TYR A 402 18.59 -19.79 -25.55
CA TYR A 402 19.35 -20.75 -24.74
C TYR A 402 20.86 -20.66 -25.01
N CYS A 403 21.30 -20.51 -26.26
CA CYS A 403 22.72 -20.36 -26.63
C CYS A 403 23.33 -19.09 -26.03
N ARG A 404 22.63 -17.95 -26.10
CA ARG A 404 22.97 -16.71 -25.39
C ARG A 404 23.09 -16.94 -23.89
N LEU A 405 22.09 -17.57 -23.28
CA LEU A 405 22.02 -17.80 -21.83
C LEU A 405 23.17 -18.67 -21.32
N VAL A 406 23.46 -19.82 -21.94
CA VAL A 406 24.54 -20.71 -21.49
C VAL A 406 25.94 -20.17 -21.78
N SER A 407 26.09 -19.34 -22.82
CA SER A 407 27.37 -18.76 -23.22
C SER A 407 27.65 -17.38 -22.61
N SER A 408 26.70 -16.82 -21.85
CA SER A 408 26.69 -15.41 -21.43
C SER A 408 26.88 -14.42 -22.59
N ALA A 409 26.41 -14.78 -23.79
CA ALA A 409 26.62 -14.02 -25.01
C ALA A 409 25.47 -13.02 -25.25
N THR A 410 25.81 -11.79 -25.64
CA THR A 410 24.83 -10.74 -25.97
C THR A 410 24.34 -10.83 -27.41
N HIS A 411 25.20 -11.21 -28.34
CA HIS A 411 24.90 -11.36 -29.77
C HIS A 411 24.05 -12.61 -30.08
N SER A 412 23.35 -12.59 -31.21
CA SER A 412 22.62 -13.75 -31.73
C SER A 412 23.54 -14.72 -32.48
N PHE A 413 23.23 -16.01 -32.38
CA PHE A 413 23.81 -17.10 -33.16
C PHE A 413 23.08 -17.29 -34.52
N ILE A 414 22.02 -16.52 -34.80
CA ILE A 414 21.25 -16.60 -36.05
C ILE A 414 21.96 -15.85 -37.17
N ILE A 415 22.40 -16.58 -38.20
CA ILE A 415 22.98 -16.01 -39.42
C ILE A 415 21.86 -15.56 -40.35
N ARG A 416 21.63 -14.24 -40.45
CA ARG A 416 20.68 -13.64 -41.41
C ARG A 416 21.29 -13.60 -42.82
N VAL A 417 20.94 -14.57 -43.66
CA VAL A 417 21.39 -14.62 -45.06
C VAL A 417 20.60 -13.61 -45.91
N HIS A 418 21.28 -12.60 -46.46
CA HIS A 418 20.67 -11.66 -47.40
C HIS A 418 20.44 -12.31 -48.79
N LYS A 419 19.27 -12.94 -48.96
CA LYS A 419 18.58 -13.02 -50.26
C LYS A 419 17.49 -11.94 -50.31
N ASP A 420 17.32 -11.31 -51.46
CA ASP A 420 16.20 -10.44 -51.84
C ASP A 420 15.89 -9.21 -50.94
N LEU A 421 16.88 -8.31 -50.79
CA LEU A 421 16.63 -6.89 -50.43
C LEU A 421 17.46 -5.90 -51.28
N THR A 422 17.40 -6.06 -52.61
CA THR A 422 18.07 -5.20 -53.61
C THR A 422 17.46 -3.79 -53.75
N SER A 423 16.95 -3.23 -52.65
CA SER A 423 16.25 -1.94 -52.60
C SER A 423 16.41 -1.16 -51.28
N LEU A 424 17.07 -1.70 -50.24
CA LEU A 424 17.10 -1.05 -48.91
C LEU A 424 18.49 -0.67 -48.35
N PHE A 425 19.61 -1.04 -48.99
CA PHE A 425 20.94 -0.55 -48.58
C PHE A 425 21.87 -0.25 -49.77
N THR A 426 21.73 0.95 -50.36
CA THR A 426 22.83 1.92 -50.61
C THR A 426 22.34 3.11 -51.44
N LEU A 427 22.31 4.30 -50.85
CA LEU A 427 22.56 5.56 -51.57
C LEU A 427 23.62 6.35 -50.80
N SER A 428 24.87 6.02 -51.08
CA SER A 428 26.05 6.63 -50.47
C SER A 428 26.25 8.05 -51.02
N PHE A 429 25.82 9.06 -50.29
CA PHE A 429 26.23 10.46 -50.50
C PHE A 429 26.94 10.98 -49.24
N PRO A 430 27.97 11.84 -49.38
CA PRO A 430 28.76 12.30 -48.25
C PRO A 430 27.96 13.26 -47.35
N PRO A 431 28.19 13.23 -46.01
CA PRO A 431 27.49 14.12 -45.10
C PRO A 431 27.94 15.59 -45.29
N PRO A 432 26.99 16.55 -45.32
CA PRO A 432 27.32 17.98 -45.17
C PRO A 432 27.76 18.30 -43.74
N PRO A 433 28.44 19.44 -43.50
CA PRO A 433 28.93 19.81 -42.17
C PRO A 433 27.82 20.06 -41.14
N LEU A 434 28.14 19.82 -39.87
CA LEU A 434 27.21 19.81 -38.73
C LEU A 434 26.57 21.17 -38.44
N SER A 435 25.28 21.16 -38.09
CA SER A 435 24.60 22.23 -37.36
C SER A 435 23.39 21.69 -36.60
N GLY A 436 23.47 21.63 -35.27
CA GLY A 436 22.39 21.20 -34.37
C GLY A 436 22.44 19.72 -34.01
N CYS A 437 22.52 19.42 -32.71
CA CYS A 437 22.34 18.07 -32.18
C CYS A 437 20.84 17.79 -32.04
N ALA A 438 20.35 16.73 -32.70
CA ALA A 438 19.04 16.16 -32.42
C ALA A 438 19.12 15.20 -31.21
N GLU A 439 17.96 14.92 -30.62
CA GLU A 439 17.79 13.94 -29.54
C GLU A 439 18.01 12.51 -30.07
N THR A 440 18.41 11.55 -29.22
CA THR A 440 18.72 10.18 -29.67
C THR A 440 17.47 9.32 -29.83
N ASP A 441 17.35 8.67 -30.99
CA ASP A 441 16.13 8.02 -31.50
C ASP A 441 15.92 6.57 -31.00
N ASP A 442 16.72 6.15 -30.02
CA ASP A 442 16.67 4.84 -29.36
C ASP A 442 15.82 4.82 -28.08
N TYR A 443 15.38 5.99 -27.61
CA TYR A 443 14.69 6.25 -26.35
C TYR A 443 13.51 5.31 -26.04
N ALA A 444 13.47 4.79 -24.80
CA ALA A 444 12.34 4.00 -24.28
C ALA A 444 11.95 4.39 -22.84
N GLU A 445 10.66 4.61 -22.60
CA GLU A 445 10.09 5.12 -21.35
C GLU A 445 8.79 4.37 -20.98
N ILE A 446 8.58 4.10 -19.70
CA ILE A 446 7.33 3.51 -19.19
C ILE A 446 6.38 4.64 -18.77
N ILE A 447 5.15 4.60 -19.30
CA ILE A 447 4.03 5.43 -18.88
C ILE A 447 3.26 4.66 -17.82
N ASP A 448 3.26 5.15 -16.57
CA ASP A 448 2.46 4.59 -15.49
C ASP A 448 0.95 4.74 -15.79
N GLU A 449 0.20 3.64 -15.74
CA GLU A 449 -1.27 3.67 -15.96
C GLU A 449 -2.08 3.96 -14.68
N GLU A 450 -1.44 4.05 -13.51
CA GLU A 450 -2.15 4.22 -12.23
C GLU A 450 -2.96 5.54 -12.18
N ASP A 451 -2.58 6.53 -13.00
CA ASP A 451 -3.23 7.84 -13.17
C ASP A 451 -4.47 7.78 -14.10
N THR A 452 -5.26 6.71 -14.01
CA THR A 452 -6.44 6.47 -14.87
C THR A 452 -7.69 6.01 -14.09
N TYR A 453 -7.61 5.86 -12.75
CA TYR A 453 -8.73 5.39 -11.94
C TYR A 453 -8.96 6.18 -10.65
N THR A 454 -9.15 7.50 -10.77
CA THR A 454 -9.83 8.32 -9.74
C THR A 454 -10.59 9.46 -10.42
N MET A 455 -11.90 9.27 -10.62
CA MET A 455 -12.85 10.19 -11.27
C MET A 455 -12.59 10.47 -12.77
N PRO A 456 -13.63 10.76 -13.57
CA PRO A 456 -13.48 10.99 -15.00
C PRO A 456 -12.97 12.40 -15.31
N SER A 457 -11.66 12.57 -15.52
CA SER A 457 -11.09 13.30 -16.68
C SER A 457 -9.59 13.61 -16.57
N LYS A 458 -8.79 13.07 -17.50
CA LYS A 458 -7.34 13.34 -17.62
C LYS A 458 -7.01 14.73 -18.21
N TYR A 459 -7.95 15.68 -18.12
CA TYR A 459 -7.85 17.01 -18.73
C TYR A 459 -8.52 18.16 -17.93
N TYR A 460 -9.47 17.91 -17.03
CA TYR A 460 -10.11 18.99 -16.26
C TYR A 460 -9.48 19.26 -14.88
N GLY A 461 -8.55 18.43 -14.39
CA GLY A 461 -7.96 18.61 -13.04
C GLY A 461 -7.29 19.97 -12.82
N LEU A 462 -6.58 20.49 -13.83
CA LEU A 462 -5.94 21.82 -13.79
C LEU A 462 -6.94 22.96 -14.09
N ASP A 463 -7.89 22.75 -15.01
CA ASP A 463 -8.88 23.79 -15.33
C ASP A 463 -9.96 23.97 -14.26
N GLN A 464 -10.29 22.92 -13.50
CA GLN A 464 -11.19 23.00 -12.34
C GLN A 464 -10.49 23.59 -11.11
N ALA A 465 -9.16 23.63 -11.04
CA ALA A 465 -8.45 24.24 -9.91
C ALA A 465 -8.71 25.76 -9.81
N ARG A 466 -9.03 26.42 -10.94
CA ARG A 466 -9.22 27.87 -11.07
C ARG A 466 -10.15 28.52 -10.03
N ASP A 467 -11.19 27.83 -9.55
CA ASP A 467 -12.11 28.35 -8.53
C ASP A 467 -11.53 28.37 -7.10
N TYR A 468 -10.44 27.62 -6.88
CA TYR A 468 -9.76 27.42 -5.58
C TYR A 468 -8.26 27.75 -5.65
N GLU A 469 -7.76 28.24 -6.78
CA GLU A 469 -6.36 28.60 -6.96
C GLU A 469 -6.06 29.90 -6.20
N ILE A 470 -5.12 29.84 -5.27
CA ILE A 470 -4.65 30.98 -4.49
C ILE A 470 -3.33 31.45 -5.10
N GLN A 471 -3.16 32.76 -5.26
CA GLN A 471 -1.87 33.33 -5.66
C GLN A 471 -0.88 33.22 -4.49
N ARG A 472 0.34 32.72 -4.73
CA ARG A 472 1.32 32.40 -3.68
C ARG A 472 1.73 33.61 -2.82
N ASP A 473 1.76 34.79 -3.41
CA ASP A 473 2.02 36.08 -2.75
C ASP A 473 0.98 36.46 -1.68
N ARG A 474 -0.21 35.85 -1.72
CA ARG A 474 -1.26 36.01 -0.69
C ARG A 474 -1.10 35.11 0.53
N ILE A 475 -0.08 34.25 0.58
CA ILE A 475 0.17 33.34 1.71
C ILE A 475 1.50 33.68 2.39
N GLU A 476 1.42 34.28 3.57
CA GLU A 476 2.59 34.38 4.46
C GLU A 476 2.82 33.02 5.12
N LEU A 477 3.90 32.34 4.73
CA LEU A 477 4.30 31.05 5.31
C LEU A 477 5.03 31.27 6.64
N GLY A 478 4.45 30.76 7.74
CA GLY A 478 5.03 30.80 9.07
C GLY A 478 5.78 29.51 9.44
N ARG A 479 5.87 29.24 10.75
CA ARG A 479 6.55 28.05 11.30
C ARG A 479 5.90 26.73 10.88
N CYS A 480 6.70 25.67 10.80
CA CYS A 480 6.21 24.30 10.77
C CYS A 480 5.41 23.99 12.06
N ILE A 481 4.31 23.25 11.92
CA ILE A 481 3.42 22.79 13.00
C ILE A 481 3.16 21.28 12.97
N GLY A 482 3.65 20.56 11.96
CA GLY A 482 3.62 19.10 11.91
C GLY A 482 4.31 18.53 10.67
N GLU A 483 5.03 17.42 10.82
CA GLU A 483 5.76 16.77 9.72
C GLU A 483 4.96 15.59 9.15
N GLY A 484 4.78 15.54 7.83
CA GLY A 484 4.00 14.52 7.13
C GLY A 484 4.80 13.75 6.08
N GLN A 485 4.36 12.54 5.74
CA GLN A 485 5.05 11.65 4.80
C GLN A 485 5.28 12.27 3.40
N PHE A 486 4.36 13.13 2.95
CA PHE A 486 4.41 13.77 1.62
C PHE A 486 4.84 15.25 1.67
N GLY A 487 5.07 15.80 2.87
CA GLY A 487 5.20 17.25 3.03
C GLY A 487 4.95 17.71 4.47
N ASP A 488 5.46 18.88 4.81
CA ASP A 488 5.29 19.50 6.13
C ASP A 488 4.07 20.43 6.16
N VAL A 489 3.39 20.46 7.30
CA VAL A 489 2.28 21.38 7.58
C VAL A 489 2.84 22.59 8.33
N HIS A 490 2.64 23.77 7.78
CA HIS A 490 3.02 25.05 8.36
C HIS A 490 1.78 25.81 8.84
N GLN A 491 1.95 26.65 9.86
CA GLN A 491 1.03 27.75 10.14
C GLN A 491 1.28 28.85 9.10
N GLY A 492 0.24 29.52 8.60
CA GLY A 492 0.37 30.68 7.72
C GLY A 492 -0.77 31.68 7.87
N VAL A 493 -0.69 32.77 7.12
CA VAL A 493 -1.72 33.81 7.03
C VAL A 493 -2.12 34.00 5.57
N TYR A 494 -3.42 33.90 5.28
CA TYR A 494 -3.99 34.21 3.98
C TYR A 494 -4.49 35.65 3.94
N ILE A 495 -3.95 36.44 3.01
CA ILE A 495 -4.27 37.84 2.80
C ILE A 495 -5.22 37.96 1.61
N SER A 496 -6.46 38.35 1.87
CA SER A 496 -7.44 38.68 0.82
C SER A 496 -7.55 40.20 0.66
N PRO A 497 -7.67 40.75 -0.56
CA PRO A 497 -7.98 42.16 -0.76
C PRO A 497 -9.36 42.58 -0.20
N GLU A 498 -10.27 41.62 -0.02
CA GLU A 498 -11.69 41.84 0.29
C GLU A 498 -12.08 41.45 1.73
N ASN A 499 -11.20 40.71 2.43
CA ASN A 499 -11.50 40.12 3.74
C ASN A 499 -10.28 40.27 4.67
N PRO A 500 -10.49 40.38 6.00
CA PRO A 500 -9.39 40.45 6.96
C PRO A 500 -8.48 39.21 6.88
N ALA A 501 -7.20 39.41 7.18
CA ALA A 501 -6.18 38.36 7.12
C ALA A 501 -6.55 37.14 7.98
N LEU A 502 -6.52 35.96 7.38
CA LEU A 502 -7.05 34.72 7.95
C LEU A 502 -5.93 33.73 8.29
N SER A 503 -5.90 33.25 9.53
CA SER A 503 -4.98 32.18 9.95
C SER A 503 -5.31 30.85 9.28
N VAL A 504 -4.35 30.28 8.55
CA VAL A 504 -4.49 29.04 7.76
C VAL A 504 -3.41 28.00 8.12
N ALA A 505 -3.68 26.74 7.77
CA ALA A 505 -2.69 25.67 7.74
C ALA A 505 -2.27 25.41 6.29
N VAL A 506 -0.97 25.29 6.04
CA VAL A 506 -0.37 25.16 4.71
C VAL A 506 0.40 23.85 4.63
N LYS A 507 -0.15 22.84 3.94
CA LYS A 507 0.55 21.58 3.68
C LYS A 507 1.44 21.78 2.45
N THR A 508 2.76 21.65 2.60
CA THR A 508 3.76 21.95 1.56
C THR A 508 4.42 20.68 1.03
N CYS A 509 4.36 20.41 -0.27
CA CYS A 509 4.99 19.22 -0.86
C CYS A 509 6.53 19.32 -0.84
N LYS A 510 7.22 18.30 -0.30
CA LYS A 510 8.69 18.23 -0.24
C LYS A 510 9.27 17.85 -1.62
N ASN A 511 9.94 18.80 -2.27
CA ASN A 511 10.74 18.65 -3.51
C ASN A 511 10.21 17.58 -4.49
N SER A 512 9.13 17.92 -5.20
CA SER A 512 8.46 17.10 -6.21
C SER A 512 9.35 16.80 -7.44
N THR A 513 10.18 15.76 -7.37
CA THR A 513 10.99 15.26 -8.50
C THR A 513 10.24 14.32 -9.46
N SER A 514 8.99 13.92 -9.15
CA SER A 514 8.11 13.21 -10.08
C SER A 514 6.70 13.79 -10.07
N ASP A 515 6.07 13.84 -11.24
CA ASP A 515 4.69 14.33 -11.40
C ASP A 515 3.69 13.46 -10.62
N SER A 516 3.94 12.15 -10.53
CA SER A 516 3.09 11.20 -9.80
C SER A 516 3.00 11.46 -8.29
N VAL A 517 4.02 12.06 -7.66
CA VAL A 517 3.93 12.51 -6.26
C VAL A 517 3.11 13.80 -6.16
N ARG A 518 3.26 14.73 -7.11
CA ARG A 518 2.46 15.97 -7.17
C ARG A 518 0.98 15.66 -7.36
N GLU A 519 0.63 14.73 -8.25
CA GLU A 519 -0.76 14.32 -8.49
C GLU A 519 -1.37 13.63 -7.28
N LYS A 520 -0.65 12.69 -6.65
CA LYS A 520 -1.10 12.01 -5.42
C LYS A 520 -1.24 12.98 -4.22
N PHE A 521 -0.52 14.11 -4.22
CA PHE A 521 -0.69 15.20 -3.26
C PHE A 521 -1.93 16.06 -3.57
N LEU A 522 -2.08 16.54 -4.82
CA LEU A 522 -3.26 17.31 -5.26
C LEU A 522 -4.58 16.54 -5.12
N GLN A 523 -4.55 15.22 -5.27
CA GLN A 523 -5.71 14.34 -5.10
C GLN A 523 -6.32 14.39 -3.68
N GLU A 524 -5.54 14.75 -2.66
CA GLU A 524 -6.05 15.00 -1.31
C GLU A 524 -6.95 16.25 -1.29
N ALA A 525 -6.52 17.35 -1.90
CA ALA A 525 -7.31 18.58 -2.03
C ALA A 525 -8.57 18.35 -2.90
N LEU A 526 -8.46 17.62 -4.02
CA LEU A 526 -9.60 17.27 -4.88
C LEU A 526 -10.63 16.38 -4.15
N THR A 527 -10.19 15.61 -3.16
CA THR A 527 -11.09 14.87 -2.25
C THR A 527 -11.73 15.81 -1.23
N MET A 528 -10.94 16.65 -0.55
CA MET A 528 -11.42 17.60 0.45
C MET A 528 -12.42 18.63 -0.11
N ARG A 529 -12.26 19.07 -1.38
CA ARG A 529 -13.18 20.00 -2.07
C ARG A 529 -14.64 19.52 -2.07
N GLN A 530 -14.88 18.20 -1.97
CA GLN A 530 -16.22 17.60 -2.04
C GLN A 530 -16.97 17.61 -0.70
N PHE A 531 -16.31 18.08 0.38
CA PHE A 531 -16.82 18.06 1.74
C PHE A 531 -17.02 19.48 2.29
N ASP A 532 -18.24 19.75 2.75
CA ASP A 532 -18.58 20.91 3.56
C ASP A 532 -19.42 20.41 4.75
N HIS A 533 -18.81 20.43 5.94
CA HIS A 533 -19.38 19.88 7.18
C HIS A 533 -18.66 20.49 8.40
N PRO A 534 -19.36 20.91 9.47
CA PRO A 534 -18.74 21.64 10.60
C PRO A 534 -17.58 20.92 11.29
N HIS A 535 -17.58 19.59 11.28
CA HIS A 535 -16.56 18.74 11.94
C HIS A 535 -15.62 18.03 10.95
N ILE A 536 -15.44 18.59 9.75
CA ILE A 536 -14.38 18.20 8.80
C ILE A 536 -13.50 19.43 8.56
N VAL A 537 -12.18 19.23 8.46
CA VAL A 537 -11.23 20.32 8.16
C VAL A 537 -11.49 20.85 6.74
N LYS A 538 -11.86 22.13 6.64
CA LYS A 538 -12.24 22.77 5.38
C LYS A 538 -11.02 23.16 4.54
N LEU A 539 -11.06 22.81 3.26
CA LEU A 539 -10.15 23.32 2.22
C LEU A 539 -10.46 24.82 1.97
N MET A 540 -9.43 25.66 2.01
CA MET A 540 -9.50 27.07 1.62
C MET A 540 -9.08 27.27 0.16
N GLY A 541 -8.07 26.53 -0.31
CA GLY A 541 -7.60 26.59 -1.69
C GLY A 541 -6.32 25.79 -1.92
N VAL A 542 -5.73 25.94 -3.10
CA VAL A 542 -4.49 25.28 -3.54
C VAL A 542 -3.55 26.26 -4.23
N ILE A 543 -2.26 25.94 -4.25
CA ILE A 543 -1.24 26.57 -5.09
C ILE A 543 -0.62 25.45 -5.92
N THR A 544 -0.91 25.41 -7.21
CA THR A 544 -0.46 24.36 -8.15
C THR A 544 0.95 24.58 -8.70
N GLU A 545 1.50 25.79 -8.56
CA GLU A 545 2.91 26.07 -8.82
C GLU A 545 3.81 25.21 -7.90
N ASN A 546 4.89 24.62 -8.44
CA ASN A 546 5.88 23.95 -7.59
C ASN A 546 6.58 24.96 -6.64
N PRO A 547 6.90 24.59 -5.37
CA PRO A 547 6.42 23.41 -4.66
C PRO A 547 4.93 23.55 -4.28
N VAL A 548 4.12 22.56 -4.63
CA VAL A 548 2.64 22.62 -4.46
C VAL A 548 2.24 22.74 -3.00
N TRP A 549 1.32 23.67 -2.70
CA TRP A 549 0.76 23.86 -1.37
C TRP A 549 -0.76 23.61 -1.35
N ILE A 550 -1.27 23.06 -0.25
CA ILE A 550 -2.71 22.92 0.04
C ILE A 550 -3.04 23.81 1.24
N ILE A 551 -3.99 24.72 1.08
CA ILE A 551 -4.39 25.71 2.10
C ILE A 551 -5.67 25.24 2.78
N MET A 552 -5.64 25.11 4.10
CA MET A 552 -6.73 24.60 4.94
C MET A 552 -7.02 25.56 6.10
N GLU A 553 -8.16 25.43 6.75
CA GLU A 553 -8.41 26.15 8.00
C GLU A 553 -7.44 25.73 9.13
N LEU A 554 -7.04 26.67 10.00
CA LEU A 554 -6.14 26.41 11.11
C LEU A 554 -6.91 25.98 12.38
N CYS A 555 -6.87 24.69 12.71
CA CYS A 555 -7.35 24.20 14.01
C CYS A 555 -6.36 24.59 15.13
N THR A 556 -6.64 25.71 15.80
CA THR A 556 -5.69 26.44 16.66
C THR A 556 -5.14 25.69 17.87
N LEU A 557 -5.81 24.61 18.31
CA LEU A 557 -5.41 23.82 19.49
C LEU A 557 -4.73 22.49 19.13
N GLY A 558 -4.45 22.24 17.84
CA GLY A 558 -3.58 21.16 17.36
C GLY A 558 -4.19 19.76 17.34
N GLU A 559 -3.32 18.74 17.41
CA GLU A 559 -3.69 17.31 17.42
C GLU A 559 -4.50 16.96 18.69
N LEU A 560 -5.68 16.34 18.53
CA LEU A 560 -6.54 15.94 19.64
C LEU A 560 -5.84 15.01 20.62
N ARG A 561 -5.03 14.05 20.13
CA ARG A 561 -4.29 13.13 20.99
C ARG A 561 -3.32 13.85 21.93
N SER A 562 -2.53 14.81 21.43
CA SER A 562 -1.63 15.63 22.25
C SER A 562 -2.40 16.57 23.19
N PHE A 563 -3.50 17.17 22.72
CA PHE A 563 -4.39 18.01 23.54
C PHE A 563 -4.99 17.24 24.72
N LEU A 564 -5.50 16.02 24.50
CA LEU A 564 -6.06 15.15 25.53
C LEU A 564 -5.03 14.80 26.62
N GLN A 565 -3.80 14.50 26.23
CA GLN A 565 -2.71 14.17 27.17
C GLN A 565 -2.37 15.35 28.07
N VAL A 566 -2.20 16.55 27.50
CA VAL A 566 -1.90 17.79 28.25
C VAL A 566 -3.07 18.22 29.13
N ARG A 567 -4.32 18.07 28.67
CA ARG A 567 -5.51 18.58 29.35
C ARG A 567 -6.26 17.56 30.22
N LYS A 568 -5.70 16.36 30.45
CA LYS A 568 -6.31 15.23 31.17
C LYS A 568 -7.10 15.59 32.44
N TYR A 569 -6.57 16.48 33.28
CA TYR A 569 -7.20 16.87 34.56
C TYR A 569 -8.18 18.06 34.45
N SER A 570 -8.37 18.60 33.25
CA SER A 570 -9.21 19.79 32.96
C SER A 570 -10.35 19.51 31.98
N LEU A 571 -10.46 18.27 31.48
CA LEU A 571 -11.54 17.82 30.60
C LEU A 571 -12.53 16.98 31.40
N ASP A 572 -13.82 17.21 31.17
CA ASP A 572 -14.88 16.38 31.74
C ASP A 572 -15.37 15.30 30.75
N LEU A 573 -16.07 14.31 31.30
CA LEU A 573 -16.63 13.20 30.52
C LEU A 573 -17.61 13.70 29.43
N ALA A 574 -18.39 14.75 29.70
CA ALA A 574 -19.30 15.32 28.71
C ALA A 574 -18.56 15.88 27.48
N THR A 575 -17.39 16.49 27.67
CA THR A 575 -16.53 17.01 26.59
C THR A 575 -15.94 15.86 25.76
N LEU A 576 -15.50 14.77 26.40
CA LEU A 576 -15.00 13.58 25.70
C LEU A 576 -16.08 12.87 24.87
N ILE A 577 -17.31 12.84 25.38
CA ILE A 577 -18.49 12.34 24.65
C ILE A 577 -18.88 13.31 23.52
N LEU A 578 -18.78 14.63 23.74
CA LEU A 578 -19.01 15.65 22.71
C LEU A 578 -18.05 15.47 21.52
N TYR A 579 -16.75 15.25 21.75
CA TYR A 579 -15.79 14.98 20.68
C TYR A 579 -16.16 13.71 19.90
N SER A 580 -16.54 12.64 20.62
CA SER A 580 -16.99 11.39 20.02
C SER A 580 -18.25 11.58 19.16
N TYR A 581 -19.22 12.36 19.64
CA TYR A 581 -20.43 12.75 18.91
C TYR A 581 -20.09 13.57 17.65
N GLN A 582 -19.28 14.61 17.77
CA GLN A 582 -18.87 15.47 16.65
C GLN A 582 -18.21 14.66 15.52
N LEU A 583 -17.28 13.76 15.86
CA LEU A 583 -16.68 12.83 14.91
C LEU A 583 -17.70 11.89 14.26
N SER A 584 -18.65 11.36 15.03
CA SER A 584 -19.73 10.53 14.46
C SER A 584 -20.61 11.29 13.45
N THR A 585 -20.77 12.62 13.60
CA THR A 585 -21.48 13.44 12.61
C THR A 585 -20.71 13.58 11.30
N ALA A 586 -19.39 13.80 11.38
CA ALA A 586 -18.50 13.86 10.21
C ALA A 586 -18.42 12.51 9.48
N LEU A 587 -18.34 11.41 10.22
CA LEU A 587 -18.26 10.07 9.65
C LEU A 587 -19.60 9.62 9.04
N ALA A 588 -20.75 10.02 9.62
CA ALA A 588 -22.06 9.83 8.99
C ALA A 588 -22.20 10.65 7.68
N TYR A 589 -21.60 11.84 7.61
CA TYR A 589 -21.53 12.64 6.39
C TYR A 589 -20.69 11.94 5.31
N LEU A 590 -19.48 11.43 5.64
CA LEU A 590 -18.64 10.67 4.71
C LEU A 590 -19.31 9.37 4.24
N GLU A 591 -20.00 8.64 5.14
CA GLU A 591 -20.81 7.46 4.80
C GLU A 591 -21.91 7.81 3.78
N SER A 592 -22.60 8.94 3.95
CA SER A 592 -23.61 9.42 2.99
C SER A 592 -23.03 9.82 1.62
N LYS A 593 -21.75 10.19 1.58
CA LYS A 593 -20.99 10.52 0.36
C LYS A 593 -20.27 9.30 -0.27
N ARG A 594 -20.44 8.09 0.29
CA ARG A 594 -19.72 6.86 -0.10
C ARG A 594 -18.19 6.93 0.02
N PHE A 595 -17.65 7.78 0.89
CA PHE A 595 -16.21 7.83 1.16
C PHE A 595 -15.82 6.94 2.35
N VAL A 596 -14.63 6.33 2.26
CA VAL A 596 -13.99 5.60 3.35
C VAL A 596 -12.71 6.34 3.72
N HIS A 597 -12.57 6.70 5.00
CA HIS A 597 -11.46 7.48 5.54
C HIS A 597 -10.19 6.65 5.70
N ARG A 598 -10.33 5.35 6.02
CA ARG A 598 -9.26 4.34 6.10
C ARG A 598 -8.22 4.51 7.22
N ASP A 599 -8.13 5.67 7.88
CA ASP A 599 -7.29 5.88 9.06
C ASP A 599 -7.94 6.83 10.08
N ILE A 600 -8.93 6.33 10.84
CA ILE A 600 -9.62 7.11 11.88
C ILE A 600 -8.94 6.83 13.22
N ALA A 601 -8.27 7.85 13.76
CA ALA A 601 -7.53 7.80 15.03
C ALA A 601 -7.42 9.20 15.63
N ALA A 602 -7.18 9.30 16.95
CA ALA A 602 -7.09 10.59 17.65
C ALA A 602 -5.95 11.51 17.17
N ARG A 603 -4.99 10.98 16.39
CA ARG A 603 -3.91 11.73 15.73
C ARG A 603 -4.32 12.44 14.43
N ASN A 604 -5.36 11.95 13.77
CA ASN A 604 -5.90 12.51 12.52
C ASN A 604 -7.15 13.40 12.80
N VAL A 605 -7.33 13.78 14.07
CA VAL A 605 -8.39 14.67 14.53
C VAL A 605 -7.73 15.90 15.12
N LEU A 606 -8.19 17.08 14.71
CA LEU A 606 -7.68 18.36 15.16
C LEU A 606 -8.69 19.08 16.06
N VAL A 607 -8.19 19.90 16.98
CA VAL A 607 -8.98 20.68 17.93
C VAL A 607 -9.06 22.13 17.45
N SER A 608 -10.24 22.58 17.06
CA SER A 608 -10.48 23.93 16.54
C SER A 608 -10.68 24.93 17.68
N THR A 609 -11.51 24.55 18.65
CA THR A 609 -11.78 25.23 19.93
C THR A 609 -11.94 24.16 21.01
N VAL A 610 -11.97 24.55 22.29
CA VAL A 610 -12.06 23.59 23.42
C VAL A 610 -13.30 22.68 23.36
N ASP A 611 -14.34 23.12 22.65
CA ASP A 611 -15.63 22.46 22.45
C ASP A 611 -15.85 21.95 21.01
N CYS A 612 -14.87 22.07 20.11
CA CYS A 612 -15.02 21.69 18.69
C CYS A 612 -13.80 20.94 18.14
N VAL A 613 -13.99 19.67 17.77
CA VAL A 613 -13.02 18.86 17.01
C VAL A 613 -13.42 18.73 15.54
N LYS A 614 -12.43 18.50 14.68
CA LYS A 614 -12.58 18.31 13.23
C LYS A 614 -11.75 17.11 12.75
N LEU A 615 -12.33 16.30 11.88
CA LEU A 615 -11.67 15.19 11.20
C LEU A 615 -10.79 15.71 10.05
N GLY A 616 -9.54 15.25 9.97
CA GLY A 616 -8.55 15.65 8.96
C GLY A 616 -7.72 14.46 8.45
N ASP A 617 -6.66 14.78 7.69
CA ASP A 617 -5.83 13.86 6.88
C ASP A 617 -6.61 12.94 5.93
N PHE A 618 -6.89 13.46 4.74
CA PHE A 618 -7.61 12.73 3.69
C PHE A 618 -6.67 12.02 2.69
N GLY A 619 -5.35 11.99 2.92
CA GLY A 619 -4.39 11.40 1.97
C GLY A 619 -4.64 9.92 1.67
N LEU A 620 -5.17 9.18 2.65
CA LEU A 620 -5.59 7.78 2.51
C LEU A 620 -7.07 7.59 2.13
N SER A 621 -7.91 8.63 2.23
CA SER A 621 -9.35 8.54 1.96
C SER A 621 -9.64 8.24 0.49
N ARG A 622 -10.65 7.40 0.20
CA ARG A 622 -11.05 7.06 -1.17
C ARG A 622 -12.57 6.93 -1.32
N TYR A 623 -13.07 7.24 -2.51
CA TYR A 623 -14.47 7.04 -2.91
C TYR A 623 -14.73 5.55 -3.19
N MET A 624 -15.95 5.07 -2.92
CA MET A 624 -16.44 3.76 -3.36
C MET A 624 -17.40 3.91 -4.53
N GLU A 625 -16.95 3.45 -5.70
CA GLU A 625 -17.84 3.04 -6.79
C GLU A 625 -18.65 1.78 -6.38
N ASP A 626 -19.43 1.20 -7.29
CA ASP A 626 -20.35 0.09 -6.95
C ASP A 626 -19.64 -1.23 -6.56
N SER A 627 -18.31 -1.26 -6.58
CA SER A 627 -17.49 -2.27 -5.88
C SER A 627 -17.56 -2.09 -4.36
N SER A 628 -17.98 -3.12 -3.62
CA SER A 628 -18.29 -3.02 -2.18
C SER A 628 -17.09 -2.83 -1.23
N TYR A 629 -15.87 -2.60 -1.74
CA TYR A 629 -14.66 -2.33 -0.95
C TYR A 629 -13.45 -1.82 -1.75
N TYR A 630 -12.49 -1.24 -1.03
CA TYR A 630 -11.14 -0.91 -1.53
C TYR A 630 -10.07 -1.90 -1.00
N LYS A 631 -9.00 -2.13 -1.77
CA LYS A 631 -7.83 -2.97 -1.40
C LYS A 631 -6.54 -2.13 -1.42
N ALA A 632 -5.81 -2.09 -0.30
CA ALA A 632 -4.63 -1.23 -0.14
C ALA A 632 -3.29 -1.87 -0.57
N SER A 633 -2.34 -1.00 -0.99
CA SER A 633 -0.98 -1.35 -1.41
C SER A 633 0.00 -1.65 -0.25
N LYS A 634 1.23 -2.03 -0.59
CA LYS A 634 2.30 -2.48 0.34
C LYS A 634 2.98 -1.29 1.07
N GLY A 635 2.30 -0.71 2.08
CA GLY A 635 2.85 0.35 2.96
C GLY A 635 2.87 -0.03 4.46
N LYS A 636 3.48 0.83 5.31
CA LYS A 636 3.36 0.73 6.78
C LYS A 636 1.90 1.02 7.18
N LEU A 637 1.29 0.14 7.97
CA LEU A 637 -0.12 0.23 8.35
C LEU A 637 -0.34 0.46 9.85
N PRO A 638 -1.41 1.17 10.26
CA PRO A 638 -1.77 1.40 11.66
C PRO A 638 -2.49 0.19 12.28
N ILE A 639 -1.84 -0.98 12.29
CA ILE A 639 -2.42 -2.29 12.64
C ILE A 639 -3.25 -2.27 13.95
N LYS A 640 -2.85 -1.48 14.96
CA LYS A 640 -3.53 -1.40 16.26
C LYS A 640 -4.90 -0.72 16.24
N TRP A 641 -5.21 0.04 15.20
CA TRP A 641 -6.50 0.69 14.97
C TRP A 641 -7.38 -0.12 14.02
N MET A 642 -6.77 -0.80 13.04
CA MET A 642 -7.45 -1.43 11.91
C MET A 642 -8.40 -2.57 12.30
N ALA A 643 -9.43 -2.74 11.46
CA ALA A 643 -10.37 -3.87 11.57
C ALA A 643 -9.74 -5.21 11.14
N PRO A 644 -10.21 -6.36 11.66
CA PRO A 644 -9.64 -7.67 11.33
C PRO A 644 -9.61 -7.98 9.84
N GLU A 645 -10.66 -7.59 9.10
CA GLU A 645 -10.73 -7.79 7.65
C GLU A 645 -9.80 -6.86 6.86
N SER A 646 -9.49 -5.68 7.41
CA SER A 646 -8.52 -4.74 6.86
C SER A 646 -7.08 -5.20 7.10
N ILE A 647 -6.84 -5.95 8.17
CA ILE A 647 -5.54 -6.60 8.44
C ILE A 647 -5.41 -7.83 7.52
N ASN A 648 -6.27 -8.84 7.71
CA ASN A 648 -6.14 -10.16 7.05
C ASN A 648 -6.30 -10.12 5.52
N PHE A 649 -7.15 -9.22 5.00
CA PHE A 649 -7.54 -9.22 3.58
C PHE A 649 -7.31 -7.87 2.89
N ARG A 650 -6.69 -6.90 3.58
CA ARG A 650 -6.48 -5.51 3.12
C ARG A 650 -7.76 -4.79 2.66
N ARG A 651 -8.94 -5.24 3.14
CA ARG A 651 -10.27 -4.70 2.80
C ARG A 651 -10.64 -3.46 3.62
N PHE A 652 -11.02 -2.37 2.95
CA PHE A 652 -11.54 -1.16 3.59
C PHE A 652 -12.97 -0.84 3.13
N THR A 653 -13.84 -0.46 4.08
CA THR A 653 -15.28 -0.16 3.93
C THR A 653 -15.77 0.75 5.06
N SER A 654 -17.00 1.28 4.99
CA SER A 654 -17.64 1.96 6.12
C SER A 654 -17.65 1.12 7.41
N ALA A 655 -17.75 -0.21 7.30
CA ALA A 655 -17.73 -1.11 8.46
C ALA A 655 -16.33 -1.23 9.11
N SER A 656 -15.24 -1.09 8.35
CA SER A 656 -13.89 -1.01 8.92
C SER A 656 -13.65 0.36 9.56
N ASP A 657 -14.20 1.42 8.96
CA ASP A 657 -14.17 2.77 9.54
C ASP A 657 -14.93 2.83 10.87
N VAL A 658 -16.08 2.15 11.00
CA VAL A 658 -16.80 2.00 12.28
C VAL A 658 -15.95 1.32 13.35
N TRP A 659 -15.16 0.31 12.99
CA TRP A 659 -14.23 -0.33 13.93
C TRP A 659 -13.14 0.65 14.39
N MET A 660 -12.51 1.37 13.46
CA MET A 660 -11.47 2.37 13.74
C MET A 660 -12.02 3.54 14.58
N PHE A 661 -13.25 3.99 14.30
CA PHE A 661 -13.96 4.96 15.14
C PHE A 661 -14.24 4.41 16.55
N GLY A 662 -14.58 3.12 16.70
CA GLY A 662 -14.65 2.45 18.00
C GLY A 662 -13.34 2.55 18.78
N VAL A 663 -12.20 2.34 18.12
CA VAL A 663 -10.87 2.53 18.71
C VAL A 663 -10.60 4.01 19.02
N CYS A 664 -11.00 4.94 18.15
CA CYS A 664 -10.84 6.38 18.37
C CYS A 664 -11.66 6.89 19.57
N MET A 665 -12.88 6.41 19.78
CA MET A 665 -13.67 6.71 20.99
C MET A 665 -12.97 6.20 22.26
N TRP A 666 -12.33 5.03 22.18
CA TRP A 666 -11.51 4.50 23.28
C TRP A 666 -10.26 5.36 23.53
N GLU A 667 -9.55 5.80 22.49
CA GLU A 667 -8.42 6.74 22.62
C GLU A 667 -8.84 8.06 23.29
N ILE A 668 -10.04 8.57 22.96
CA ILE A 668 -10.58 9.79 23.54
C ILE A 668 -10.85 9.62 25.05
N LEU A 669 -11.54 8.55 25.46
CA LEU A 669 -11.78 8.29 26.89
C LEU A 669 -10.52 7.88 27.67
N MET A 670 -9.51 7.35 26.98
CA MET A 670 -8.19 7.02 27.55
C MET A 670 -7.17 8.15 27.38
N TYR A 671 -7.62 9.38 27.12
CA TYR A 671 -6.80 10.60 27.05
C TYR A 671 -5.56 10.48 26.15
N GLY A 672 -5.70 9.86 24.97
CA GLY A 672 -4.62 9.72 23.98
C GLY A 672 -3.60 8.60 24.22
N ILE A 673 -3.85 7.72 25.21
CA ILE A 673 -3.13 6.45 25.37
C ILE A 673 -3.30 5.59 24.09
N LYS A 674 -2.20 4.95 23.66
CA LYS A 674 -2.20 4.16 22.42
C LYS A 674 -2.96 2.83 22.61
N PRO A 675 -3.83 2.41 21.69
CA PRO A 675 -4.49 1.11 21.76
C PRO A 675 -3.45 -0.02 21.76
N PHE A 676 -3.72 -1.10 22.51
CA PHE A 676 -2.81 -2.25 22.67
C PHE A 676 -1.35 -1.83 23.01
N GLN A 677 -1.14 -0.93 23.97
CA GLN A 677 0.18 -0.59 24.50
C GLN A 677 0.92 -1.85 24.99
N GLY A 678 2.25 -1.89 24.84
CA GLY A 678 3.09 -3.09 25.12
C GLY A 678 3.00 -4.24 24.11
N VAL A 679 1.89 -4.40 23.39
CA VAL A 679 1.69 -5.49 22.41
C VAL A 679 2.43 -5.22 21.09
N LYS A 680 3.06 -6.23 20.46
CA LYS A 680 3.66 -6.08 19.12
C LYS A 680 2.58 -6.19 18.03
N ASN A 681 2.75 -5.49 16.90
CA ASN A 681 1.71 -5.44 15.85
C ASN A 681 1.28 -6.84 15.35
N ASN A 682 2.21 -7.79 15.27
CA ASN A 682 1.93 -9.17 14.82
C ASN A 682 1.03 -9.93 15.80
N ASP A 683 1.08 -9.62 17.10
CA ASP A 683 0.31 -10.32 18.14
C ASP A 683 -1.14 -9.81 18.21
N VAL A 684 -1.38 -8.56 17.78
CA VAL A 684 -2.67 -7.86 17.87
C VAL A 684 -3.78 -8.61 17.15
N ILE A 685 -3.52 -9.11 15.94
CA ILE A 685 -4.53 -9.87 15.18
C ILE A 685 -4.91 -11.16 15.92
N GLY A 686 -3.93 -11.91 16.46
CA GLY A 686 -4.19 -13.14 17.22
C GLY A 686 -5.06 -12.90 18.46
N ARG A 687 -4.77 -11.84 19.23
CA ARG A 687 -5.59 -11.41 20.37
C ARG A 687 -7.03 -11.10 19.98
N ILE A 688 -7.21 -10.24 18.96
CA ILE A 688 -8.53 -9.86 18.45
C ILE A 688 -9.30 -11.08 17.89
N GLU A 689 -8.58 -12.01 17.25
CA GLU A 689 -9.11 -13.26 16.71
C GLU A 689 -9.52 -14.29 17.78
N ASN A 690 -8.89 -14.26 18.96
CA ASN A 690 -9.28 -15.02 20.15
C ASN A 690 -10.46 -14.39 20.91
N GLY A 691 -10.84 -13.15 20.56
CA GLY A 691 -11.96 -12.43 21.17
C GLY A 691 -11.55 -11.31 22.14
N GLU A 692 -10.26 -11.09 22.39
CA GLU A 692 -9.79 -9.96 23.22
C GLU A 692 -10.23 -8.62 22.61
N ARG A 693 -10.55 -7.66 23.47
CA ARG A 693 -10.91 -6.28 23.12
C ARG A 693 -10.23 -5.30 24.07
N LEU A 694 -10.17 -4.03 23.68
CA LEU A 694 -9.68 -2.97 24.54
C LEU A 694 -10.60 -2.84 25.77
N ALA A 695 -10.01 -2.77 26.96
CA ALA A 695 -10.75 -2.75 28.22
C ALA A 695 -11.58 -1.47 28.40
N MET A 696 -12.63 -1.53 29.24
CA MET A 696 -13.48 -0.39 29.55
C MET A 696 -12.66 0.75 30.18
N PRO A 697 -12.67 1.98 29.62
CA PRO A 697 -11.95 3.11 30.19
C PRO A 697 -12.47 3.49 31.59
N PRO A 698 -11.62 4.03 32.48
CA PRO A 698 -12.05 4.57 33.76
C PRO A 698 -13.16 5.61 33.59
N GLN A 699 -14.16 5.58 34.47
CA GLN A 699 -15.33 6.48 34.46
C GLN A 699 -16.21 6.41 33.18
N CYS A 700 -15.98 5.47 32.27
CA CYS A 700 -16.81 5.30 31.07
C CYS A 700 -18.24 4.82 31.42
N PRO A 701 -19.30 5.48 30.90
CA PRO A 701 -20.66 4.98 31.01
C PRO A 701 -20.82 3.58 30.38
N PRO A 702 -21.50 2.62 31.03
CA PRO A 702 -21.71 1.28 30.47
C PRO A 702 -22.43 1.28 29.10
N THR A 703 -23.31 2.26 28.86
CA THR A 703 -23.99 2.49 27.57
C THR A 703 -23.00 2.84 26.46
N LEU A 704 -21.98 3.64 26.76
CA LEU A 704 -20.94 4.06 25.81
C LEU A 704 -19.95 2.94 25.52
N TYR A 705 -19.53 2.17 26.53
CA TYR A 705 -18.69 0.98 26.31
C TYR A 705 -19.44 -0.15 25.57
N SER A 706 -20.74 -0.30 25.81
CA SER A 706 -21.63 -1.14 24.99
C SER A 706 -21.62 -0.69 23.53
N LEU A 707 -21.59 0.61 23.26
CA LEU A 707 -21.49 1.15 21.90
C LEU A 707 -20.13 0.83 21.25
N MET A 708 -19.01 1.00 21.96
CA MET A 708 -17.67 0.62 21.47
C MET A 708 -17.57 -0.88 21.15
N THR A 709 -18.11 -1.74 22.01
CA THR A 709 -18.06 -3.19 21.82
C THR A 709 -18.94 -3.67 20.65
N LYS A 710 -20.04 -2.97 20.33
CA LYS A 710 -20.78 -3.15 19.05
C LYS A 710 -19.90 -2.81 17.84
N CYS A 711 -19.17 -1.69 17.87
CA CYS A 711 -18.21 -1.32 16.81
C CYS A 711 -17.13 -2.40 16.61
N TRP A 712 -16.68 -3.04 17.69
CA TRP A 712 -15.70 -4.12 17.66
C TRP A 712 -16.27 -5.53 17.47
N SER A 713 -17.49 -5.66 16.91
CA SER A 713 -17.94 -6.95 16.35
C SER A 713 -16.91 -7.46 15.35
N TYR A 714 -16.44 -8.70 15.53
CA TYR A 714 -15.50 -9.33 14.58
C TYR A 714 -16.13 -9.42 13.19
N ASP A 715 -17.41 -9.78 13.13
CA ASP A 715 -18.23 -9.82 11.92
C ASP A 715 -18.59 -8.37 11.48
N PRO A 716 -18.13 -7.89 10.31
CA PRO A 716 -18.39 -6.52 9.87
C PRO A 716 -19.87 -6.23 9.64
N SER A 717 -20.66 -7.25 9.26
CA SER A 717 -22.09 -7.10 8.95
C SER A 717 -22.96 -6.80 10.18
N LYS A 718 -22.41 -6.97 11.38
CA LYS A 718 -23.07 -6.72 12.68
C LYS A 718 -22.64 -5.42 13.36
N ARG A 719 -21.74 -4.66 12.73
CA ARG A 719 -21.33 -3.33 13.24
C ARG A 719 -22.43 -2.30 12.92
N PRO A 720 -22.78 -1.40 13.84
CA PRO A 720 -23.78 -0.35 13.59
C PRO A 720 -23.27 0.65 12.55
N ARG A 721 -24.17 1.36 11.85
CA ARG A 721 -23.80 2.43 10.90
C ARG A 721 -23.50 3.74 11.63
N PHE A 722 -22.82 4.68 10.97
CA PHE A 722 -22.50 5.97 11.58
C PHE A 722 -23.74 6.81 11.90
N THR A 723 -24.82 6.67 11.12
CA THR A 723 -26.13 7.27 11.43
C THR A 723 -26.75 6.76 12.74
N GLU A 724 -26.57 5.46 13.05
CA GLU A 724 -27.02 4.86 14.30
C GLU A 724 -26.12 5.30 15.48
N LEU A 725 -24.80 5.27 15.28
CA LEU A 725 -23.80 5.71 16.26
C LEU A 725 -24.00 7.17 16.67
N LYS A 726 -24.19 8.07 15.69
CA LYS A 726 -24.55 9.48 15.92
C LYS A 726 -25.77 9.62 16.82
N THR A 727 -26.80 8.81 16.58
CA THR A 727 -28.05 8.88 17.34
C THR A 727 -27.84 8.41 18.78
N GLN A 728 -27.17 7.27 19.00
CA GLN A 728 -26.89 6.75 20.34
C GLN A 728 -25.93 7.66 21.13
N LEU A 729 -24.90 8.23 20.49
CA LEU A 729 -24.00 9.22 21.11
C LEU A 729 -24.72 10.51 21.49
N SER A 730 -25.71 10.96 20.69
CA SER A 730 -26.52 12.15 21.02
C SER A 730 -27.29 11.96 22.33
N THR A 731 -27.91 10.79 22.51
CA THR A 731 -28.65 10.47 23.74
C THR A 731 -27.73 10.39 24.95
N ILE A 732 -26.62 9.63 24.83
CA ILE A 732 -25.62 9.47 25.90
C ILE A 732 -25.02 10.84 26.33
N LEU A 733 -24.81 11.75 25.38
CA LEU A 733 -24.30 13.09 25.66
C LEU A 733 -25.27 13.95 26.48
N GLU A 734 -26.57 13.93 26.16
CA GLU A 734 -27.56 14.69 26.94
C GLU A 734 -27.85 14.04 28.31
N GLU A 735 -27.84 12.71 28.40
CA GLU A 735 -27.88 11.98 29.67
C GLU A 735 -26.72 12.39 30.60
N GLU A 736 -25.49 12.43 30.09
CA GLU A 736 -24.32 12.82 30.89
C GLU A 736 -24.36 14.31 31.28
N LYS A 737 -24.77 15.21 30.36
CA LYS A 737 -24.96 16.64 30.69
C LYS A 737 -25.99 16.85 31.80
N VAL A 738 -27.07 16.06 31.84
CA VAL A 738 -28.07 16.12 32.92
C VAL A 738 -27.47 15.61 34.24
N GLN A 739 -26.77 14.48 34.22
CA GLN A 739 -26.10 13.95 35.40
C GLN A 739 -25.04 14.91 35.94
N GLN A 740 -24.22 15.52 35.08
CA GLN A 740 -23.23 16.52 35.45
C GLN A 740 -23.86 17.73 36.14
N LYS A 741 -24.96 18.28 35.61
CA LYS A 741 -25.72 19.38 36.23
C LYS A 741 -26.24 18.99 37.62
N GLU A 742 -26.74 17.78 37.80
CA GLU A 742 -27.18 17.30 39.12
C GLU A 742 -26.03 17.10 40.09
N ARG A 743 -24.89 16.53 39.66
CA ARG A 743 -23.67 16.42 40.49
C ARG A 743 -23.19 17.80 40.94
N SER A 744 -23.13 18.79 40.05
CA SER A 744 -22.80 20.18 40.38
C SER A 744 -23.81 20.81 41.35
N ARG A 745 -25.11 20.53 41.18
CA ARG A 745 -26.18 21.03 42.06
C ARG A 745 -26.15 20.40 43.45
N MET A 746 -25.79 19.13 43.55
CA MET A 746 -25.56 18.45 44.84
C MET A 746 -24.33 19.02 45.57
N GLU A 747 -23.23 19.25 44.85
CA GLU A 747 -22.03 19.84 45.45
C GLU A 747 -22.27 21.27 45.95
N MET A 748 -22.96 22.10 45.16
CA MET A 748 -23.35 23.45 45.59
C MET A 748 -24.20 23.43 46.87
N ARG A 749 -25.14 22.48 47.00
CA ARG A 749 -25.93 22.28 48.24
C ARG A 749 -25.06 21.83 49.42
N ARG A 750 -24.05 21.00 49.17
CA ARG A 750 -23.09 20.56 50.20
C ARG A 750 -22.27 21.75 50.72
N GLN A 751 -21.76 22.59 49.83
CA GLN A 751 -20.96 23.77 50.19
C GLN A 751 -21.78 24.83 50.95
N VAL A 752 -23.02 25.11 50.53
CA VAL A 752 -23.92 26.04 51.23
C VAL A 752 -24.23 25.57 52.66
N THR A 753 -24.33 24.26 52.90
CA THR A 753 -24.57 23.70 54.25
C THR A 753 -23.39 23.92 55.21
N VAL A 754 -22.15 23.95 54.71
CA VAL A 754 -20.94 24.16 55.52
C VAL A 754 -20.73 25.63 55.92
N SER A 755 -21.30 26.58 55.17
CA SER A 755 -21.06 28.02 55.33
C SER A 755 -21.69 28.69 56.57
N TRP A 756 -22.41 27.95 57.41
CA TRP A 756 -23.11 28.51 58.58
C TRP A 756 -22.36 28.35 59.91
N ASP A 757 -21.34 27.49 59.99
CA ASP A 757 -20.64 27.16 61.25
C ASP A 757 -19.44 28.09 61.51
N SER A 758 -19.67 29.41 61.46
CA SER A 758 -18.61 30.42 61.60
C SER A 758 -19.13 31.77 62.12
N GLY A 759 -19.57 31.80 63.38
CA GLY A 759 -19.69 33.03 64.17
C GLY A 759 -21.11 33.52 64.45
N GLY A 760 -21.83 32.84 65.35
CA GLY A 760 -23.09 33.30 65.91
C GLY A 760 -23.36 32.60 67.25
N SER A 761 -23.82 33.35 68.26
CA SER A 761 -24.00 32.94 69.67
C SER A 761 -24.64 31.56 69.89
N ASP A 762 -24.07 30.82 70.84
CA ASP A 762 -24.56 29.53 71.36
C ASP A 762 -25.88 29.69 72.16
N GLU A 763 -27.01 29.69 71.45
CA GLU A 763 -28.34 29.55 72.06
C GLU A 763 -29.23 28.61 71.22
N ALA A 764 -29.55 27.44 71.78
CA ALA A 764 -30.26 26.38 71.07
C ALA A 764 -31.76 26.70 70.89
N PRO A 765 -32.34 26.50 69.68
CA PRO A 765 -33.76 26.75 69.45
C PRO A 765 -34.68 25.92 70.37
N PRO A 766 -35.73 26.52 70.97
CA PRO A 766 -36.63 25.79 71.86
C PRO A 766 -37.45 24.75 71.10
N LYS A 767 -37.53 23.53 71.65
CA LYS A 767 -38.30 22.42 71.07
C LYS A 767 -39.79 22.79 70.97
N PRO A 768 -40.43 22.68 69.79
CA PRO A 768 -41.88 22.89 69.69
C PRO A 768 -42.65 21.81 70.44
N SER A 769 -43.55 22.24 71.33
CA SER A 769 -44.37 21.35 72.17
C SER A 769 -45.33 20.50 71.35
N ARG A 770 -45.44 19.22 71.70
CA ARG A 770 -46.29 18.22 71.02
C ARG A 770 -47.74 18.27 71.56
N PRO A 771 -48.76 18.60 70.74
CA PRO A 771 -50.17 18.37 71.11
C PRO A 771 -50.46 16.87 71.22
N GLY A 772 -51.37 16.45 72.11
CA GLY A 772 -51.58 15.05 72.46
C GLY A 772 -52.99 14.52 72.22
N TYR A 773 -53.11 13.18 72.33
CA TYR A 773 -54.33 12.36 72.27
C TYR A 773 -55.10 12.28 70.92
N PRO A 774 -55.95 11.25 70.72
CA PRO A 774 -56.03 9.94 71.38
C PRO A 774 -55.87 8.75 70.42
N SER A 775 -55.63 7.54 70.95
CA SER A 775 -55.91 6.28 70.25
C SER A 775 -57.29 5.75 70.64
N PRO A 776 -58.06 5.18 69.69
CA PRO A 776 -59.03 4.12 69.99
C PRO A 776 -58.68 2.80 69.28
N ARG A 777 -59.40 1.73 69.65
CA ARG A 777 -59.22 0.36 69.15
C ARG A 777 -60.24 -0.01 68.06
N SER A 778 -59.93 -1.13 67.40
CA SER A 778 -60.83 -2.27 67.08
C SER A 778 -61.83 -2.25 65.91
N SER A 779 -61.92 -3.46 65.34
CA SER A 779 -63.09 -4.19 64.78
C SER A 779 -63.63 -3.89 63.37
N GLU A 780 -63.59 -4.98 62.58
CA GLU A 780 -64.63 -5.50 61.68
C GLU A 780 -65.03 -4.77 60.38
N GLY A 781 -64.70 -5.43 59.25
CA GLY A 781 -65.72 -6.00 58.36
C GLY A 781 -66.32 -5.14 57.25
N PHE A 782 -66.05 -5.49 55.98
CA PHE A 782 -67.03 -6.19 55.13
C PHE A 782 -66.40 -6.69 53.82
N TYR A 783 -66.97 -7.77 53.26
CA TYR A 783 -66.80 -8.25 51.87
C TYR A 783 -68.23 -8.30 51.27
N PRO A 784 -68.42 -8.08 49.95
CA PRO A 784 -68.31 -9.23 49.04
C PRO A 784 -67.74 -8.93 47.63
N SER A 785 -67.32 -10.03 47.00
CA SER A 785 -66.94 -10.23 45.58
C SER A 785 -68.20 -10.26 44.67
N PRO A 786 -68.20 -10.72 43.38
CA PRO A 786 -67.11 -11.27 42.54
C PRO A 786 -67.12 -10.84 41.04
N GLN A 787 -66.13 -11.32 40.26
CA GLN A 787 -66.39 -12.17 39.07
C GLN A 787 -65.13 -12.90 38.54
N HIS A 788 -65.33 -14.16 38.15
CA HIS A 788 -64.43 -15.10 37.44
C HIS A 788 -65.00 -15.33 36.00
N PRO A 789 -64.47 -16.17 35.07
CA PRO A 789 -63.46 -17.26 35.16
C PRO A 789 -62.36 -17.23 34.05
N GLY A 790 -61.48 -18.21 33.83
CA GLY A 790 -61.10 -19.41 34.60
C GLY A 790 -61.29 -20.77 33.87
N HIS A 791 -60.21 -21.56 33.71
CA HIS A 791 -60.15 -23.04 33.69
C HIS A 791 -58.65 -23.49 33.66
N TYR A 792 -58.13 -24.25 34.65
CA TYR A 792 -58.04 -25.74 34.78
C TYR A 792 -56.98 -26.40 33.87
N GLN A 793 -56.27 -27.49 34.24
CA GLN A 793 -55.84 -28.15 35.50
C GLN A 793 -54.73 -29.17 35.08
N MET A 794 -54.02 -29.99 35.87
CA MET A 794 -54.24 -30.66 37.17
C MET A 794 -52.86 -31.12 37.75
N ALA A 795 -52.81 -31.72 38.94
CA ALA A 795 -51.58 -32.28 39.54
C ALA A 795 -51.83 -33.64 40.24
N GLY A 796 -50.77 -34.46 40.44
CA GLY A 796 -50.86 -35.74 41.14
C GLY A 796 -49.50 -36.37 41.54
N TYR A 797 -49.39 -36.76 42.82
CA TYR A 797 -48.39 -37.65 43.47
C TYR A 797 -49.12 -38.97 43.89
N PRO A 798 -48.57 -40.01 44.61
CA PRO A 798 -47.35 -40.07 45.44
C PRO A 798 -46.50 -41.39 45.52
N GLY A 799 -45.22 -41.25 45.92
CA GLY A 799 -44.43 -42.22 46.76
C GLY A 799 -44.05 -43.63 46.22
N PRO A 800 -43.39 -44.50 47.04
CA PRO A 800 -42.47 -44.21 48.17
C PRO A 800 -41.22 -45.15 48.32
N HIS A 801 -40.17 -44.68 49.03
CA HIS A 801 -39.16 -45.47 49.81
C HIS A 801 -38.18 -46.46 49.07
N THR A 802 -37.04 -47.00 49.61
CA THR A 802 -36.08 -46.65 50.71
C THR A 802 -34.77 -47.50 50.64
N LEU A 803 -33.58 -46.87 50.84
CA LEU A 803 -32.39 -47.28 51.66
C LEU A 803 -31.61 -48.63 51.43
N PRO A 804 -30.37 -48.81 51.97
CA PRO A 804 -29.32 -47.84 52.43
C PRO A 804 -27.86 -48.18 52.00
N SER A 805 -26.92 -47.20 52.12
CA SER A 805 -25.55 -47.33 52.70
C SER A 805 -24.77 -45.99 52.69
N VAL A 806 -23.69 -45.88 53.49
CA VAL A 806 -23.01 -44.62 53.93
C VAL A 806 -21.50 -44.91 54.23
N PRO A 807 -20.58 -43.98 54.66
CA PRO A 807 -20.78 -42.64 55.27
C PRO A 807 -19.82 -41.46 54.89
N SER A 808 -20.22 -40.25 55.34
CA SER A 808 -19.39 -39.06 55.72
C SER A 808 -18.53 -38.35 54.65
N ALA A 809 -18.40 -37.00 54.63
CA ALA A 809 -18.78 -35.93 55.59
C ALA A 809 -19.12 -34.61 54.83
N LEU A 810 -19.43 -33.43 55.39
CA LEU A 810 -19.52 -32.97 56.81
C LEU A 810 -20.68 -31.93 56.96
N TYR A 811 -20.42 -30.68 57.38
CA TYR A 811 -21.38 -29.62 57.79
C TYR A 811 -20.70 -28.21 57.76
N PRO A 812 -21.37 -27.05 58.04
CA PRO A 812 -22.81 -26.72 58.12
C PRO A 812 -23.24 -25.44 57.31
N PRO A 813 -24.53 -25.02 57.32
CA PRO A 813 -25.03 -23.85 56.59
C PRO A 813 -25.58 -22.66 57.44
N GLN A 814 -25.78 -21.52 56.75
CA GLN A 814 -26.75 -20.41 56.98
C GLN A 814 -26.89 -19.70 58.35
N ALA A 815 -26.93 -18.36 58.29
CA ALA A 815 -27.67 -17.49 59.20
C ALA A 815 -28.17 -16.24 58.44
N ALA A 816 -29.24 -15.59 58.90
CA ALA A 816 -29.77 -14.36 58.31
C ALA A 816 -30.04 -13.29 59.37
N MET A 817 -29.72 -12.04 59.02
CA MET A 817 -30.02 -10.75 59.67
C MET A 817 -30.74 -10.77 61.04
N LEU A 818 -30.05 -10.23 62.06
CA LEU A 818 -30.69 -9.46 63.13
C LEU A 818 -29.82 -8.22 63.43
N ASP A 819 -30.45 -7.17 63.93
CA ASP A 819 -29.96 -5.80 63.82
C ASP A 819 -29.28 -5.29 65.10
N THR A 820 -28.12 -4.64 64.95
CA THR A 820 -27.41 -3.93 66.03
C THR A 820 -26.62 -2.73 65.48
N HIS A 821 -27.32 -1.64 65.18
CA HIS A 821 -26.68 -0.34 64.92
C HIS A 821 -25.93 0.19 66.17
N HIS A 822 -24.60 0.06 66.23
CA HIS A 822 -23.73 1.05 66.93
C HIS A 822 -22.25 1.12 66.48
N ASP A 823 -21.57 0.03 66.09
CA ASP A 823 -20.12 0.06 65.82
C ASP A 823 -19.69 0.47 64.40
N ARG A 824 -20.63 0.74 63.49
CA ARG A 824 -20.31 1.07 62.08
C ARG A 824 -19.53 2.36 61.86
N ALA A 825 -19.40 3.23 62.86
CA ALA A 825 -18.53 4.41 62.75
C ALA A 825 -17.04 4.01 62.71
N VAL A 826 -16.62 3.09 63.59
CA VAL A 826 -15.22 2.62 63.64
C VAL A 826 -14.94 1.71 62.44
N ASP A 827 -15.85 0.80 62.11
CA ASP A 827 -15.70 -0.11 60.98
C ASP A 827 -15.76 0.60 59.61
N MET A 828 -16.52 1.69 59.46
CA MET A 828 -16.45 2.50 58.23
C MET A 828 -15.18 3.35 58.19
N GLN A 829 -14.68 3.86 59.32
CA GLN A 829 -13.36 4.52 59.38
C GLN A 829 -12.22 3.53 59.12
N GLN A 830 -12.35 2.26 59.53
CA GLN A 830 -11.38 1.20 59.25
C GLN A 830 -11.53 0.62 57.84
N CYS A 831 -12.72 0.51 57.26
CA CYS A 831 -12.92 -0.03 55.92
C CYS A 831 -12.65 1.03 54.84
N VAL A 832 -13.08 2.28 55.04
CA VAL A 832 -12.57 3.41 54.25
C VAL A 832 -11.10 3.64 54.56
N GLY A 833 -10.64 3.44 55.79
CA GLY A 833 -9.21 3.49 56.13
C GLY A 833 -8.39 2.39 55.47
N GLN A 834 -8.94 1.18 55.27
CA GLN A 834 -8.28 0.03 54.66
C GLN A 834 -8.42 0.04 53.14
N GLN A 835 -9.46 0.67 52.60
CA GLN A 835 -9.63 0.92 51.16
C GLN A 835 -8.94 2.21 50.71
N CYS A 836 -8.75 3.19 51.60
CA CYS A 836 -7.77 4.26 51.46
C CYS A 836 -6.36 3.71 51.65
N LEU A 837 -6.06 2.82 52.60
CA LEU A 837 -4.74 2.17 52.65
C LEU A 837 -4.49 1.29 51.42
N LEU A 838 -5.49 0.59 50.86
CA LEU A 838 -5.35 -0.12 49.59
C LEU A 838 -5.26 0.82 48.38
N MET A 839 -5.86 2.01 48.43
CA MET A 839 -5.72 3.01 47.37
C MET A 839 -4.52 3.95 47.56
N GLU A 840 -3.95 4.05 48.76
CA GLU A 840 -2.66 4.64 49.12
C GLU A 840 -1.54 3.61 48.92
N GLU A 841 -1.82 2.30 48.98
CA GLU A 841 -0.94 1.23 48.54
C GLU A 841 -1.01 1.11 47.02
N GLN A 842 -2.17 1.28 46.36
CA GLN A 842 -2.23 1.41 44.90
C GLN A 842 -1.75 2.77 44.38
N LEU A 843 -1.83 3.86 45.16
CA LEU A 843 -1.19 5.13 44.85
C LEU A 843 0.29 5.09 45.20
N MET A 844 0.74 4.42 46.27
CA MET A 844 2.17 4.17 46.50
C MET A 844 2.70 3.18 45.48
N ILE A 845 1.95 2.21 44.97
CA ILE A 845 2.37 1.34 43.85
C ILE A 845 2.31 2.13 42.54
N GLN A 846 1.33 2.99 42.28
CA GLN A 846 1.33 3.87 41.09
C GLN A 846 2.37 4.98 41.19
N GLN A 847 2.75 5.44 42.38
CA GLN A 847 3.76 6.47 42.60
C GLN A 847 5.14 5.83 42.70
N GLN A 848 5.28 4.61 43.17
CA GLN A 848 6.48 3.78 43.08
C GLN A 848 6.65 3.22 41.67
N GLN A 849 5.58 2.99 40.89
CA GLN A 849 5.62 2.69 39.45
C GLN A 849 5.75 3.94 38.59
N MET A 850 5.32 5.12 39.05
CA MET A 850 5.63 6.40 38.41
C MET A 850 7.03 6.86 38.77
N GLU A 851 7.53 6.53 39.97
CA GLU A 851 8.93 6.70 40.35
C GLU A 851 9.78 5.54 39.81
N GLU A 852 9.26 4.36 39.46
CA GLU A 852 9.99 3.34 38.70
C GLU A 852 9.94 3.65 37.22
N ASP A 853 8.85 4.13 36.64
CA ASP A 853 8.80 4.65 35.26
C ASP A 853 9.55 5.98 35.15
N GLN A 854 9.60 6.83 36.19
CA GLN A 854 10.42 8.05 36.20
C GLN A 854 11.86 7.74 36.62
N ARG A 855 12.16 6.76 37.50
CA ARG A 855 13.54 6.28 37.63
C ARG A 855 13.97 5.50 36.41
N TRP A 856 13.07 4.86 35.66
CA TRP A 856 13.36 4.15 34.41
C TRP A 856 13.43 5.10 33.22
N LEU A 857 12.68 6.21 33.21
CA LEU A 857 12.84 7.31 32.25
C LEU A 857 14.02 8.20 32.62
N GLU A 858 14.31 8.46 33.89
CA GLU A 858 15.57 9.08 34.33
C GLU A 858 16.74 8.10 34.20
N GLN A 859 16.53 6.79 34.15
CA GLN A 859 17.57 5.79 33.88
C GLN A 859 17.72 5.54 32.38
N GLU A 860 16.67 5.65 31.56
CA GLU A 860 16.73 5.64 30.11
C GLU A 860 17.29 6.97 29.60
N GLU A 861 16.93 8.10 30.21
CA GLU A 861 17.56 9.41 30.03
C GLU A 861 19.00 9.40 30.55
N ARG A 862 19.31 8.81 31.73
CA ARG A 862 20.72 8.57 32.13
C ARG A 862 21.43 7.49 31.28
N LEU A 863 20.73 6.64 30.52
CA LEU A 863 21.33 5.76 29.50
C LEU A 863 21.55 6.49 28.17
N LEU A 864 20.78 7.56 27.91
CA LEU A 864 20.92 8.46 26.77
C LEU A 864 21.89 9.63 27.06
N VAL A 865 22.18 9.93 28.33
CA VAL A 865 22.95 11.10 28.81
C VAL A 865 24.19 10.72 29.67
N THR A 866 24.20 9.60 30.41
CA THR A 866 25.28 9.23 31.35
C THR A 866 25.57 7.73 31.47
N HIS A 867 26.01 7.09 30.38
CA HIS A 867 26.87 5.90 30.51
C HIS A 867 28.37 6.29 30.55
N THR A 868 28.83 6.76 31.71
CA THR A 868 30.15 6.36 32.22
C THR A 868 29.92 5.38 33.38
N PRO A 869 30.46 4.16 33.34
CA PRO A 869 30.14 3.14 34.34
C PRO A 869 31.01 3.24 35.60
N THR A 870 30.42 2.92 36.76
CA THR A 870 31.15 2.41 37.93
C THR A 870 30.87 0.91 38.07
N HIS A 871 31.89 0.08 37.81
CA HIS A 871 31.79 -1.38 37.92
C HIS A 871 32.09 -1.89 39.33
N SER A 872 31.33 -2.91 39.76
CA SER A 872 31.80 -4.04 40.59
C SER A 872 30.76 -5.17 40.48
N GLU A 873 30.95 -6.15 39.61
CA GLU A 873 31.78 -7.35 39.82
C GLU A 873 31.25 -8.32 40.89
N THR A 874 30.68 -9.44 40.42
CA THR A 874 31.03 -10.84 40.81
C THR A 874 30.11 -11.80 40.04
N ALA A 875 30.46 -13.01 39.62
CA ALA A 875 31.70 -13.68 39.21
C ALA A 875 31.33 -15.18 39.09
N GLN A 876 31.43 -15.77 37.88
CA GLN A 876 31.34 -17.24 37.63
C GLN A 876 29.92 -17.84 37.90
N ASN A 877 29.48 -19.00 37.38
CA ASN A 877 30.16 -20.14 36.76
C ASN A 877 29.16 -21.04 35.95
N ILE A 878 29.66 -22.05 35.21
CA ILE A 878 28.97 -23.28 34.72
C ILE A 878 28.01 -23.19 33.49
N LYS A 879 28.48 -23.75 32.36
CA LYS A 879 27.89 -24.75 31.39
C LYS A 879 26.35 -24.76 31.16
N SER A 880 25.78 -24.96 29.95
CA SER A 880 26.22 -25.79 28.80
C SER A 880 25.40 -25.56 27.49
N VAL A 881 26.00 -25.83 26.30
CA VAL A 881 25.44 -26.57 25.10
C VAL A 881 24.01 -26.19 24.60
N THR A 882 23.72 -25.78 23.35
CA THR A 882 24.21 -26.15 21.98
C THR A 882 23.88 -25.05 20.96
N HIS A 883 24.71 -24.80 19.92
CA HIS A 883 24.30 -24.92 18.49
C HIS A 883 25.42 -24.65 17.44
N CYS A 884 25.22 -25.23 16.24
CA CYS A 884 25.81 -25.00 14.90
C CYS A 884 27.12 -24.19 14.72
N SER A 885 28.11 -24.83 14.09
CA SER A 885 29.26 -24.18 13.44
C SER A 885 28.93 -23.76 12.01
N LEU A 886 29.04 -22.46 11.70
CA LEU A 886 29.07 -21.94 10.31
C LEU A 886 29.66 -20.51 10.21
N CYS A 887 30.73 -20.23 10.97
CA CYS A 887 31.42 -18.93 11.00
C CYS A 887 32.96 -19.09 10.97
N SER A 888 33.46 -19.97 10.12
CA SER A 888 34.90 -20.32 10.04
C SER A 888 35.51 -20.21 8.63
N LEU A 889 34.92 -19.40 7.74
CA LEU A 889 35.56 -18.93 6.51
C LEU A 889 35.33 -17.42 6.35
N LEU A 890 36.35 -16.64 6.74
CA LEU A 890 36.81 -15.38 6.08
C LEU A 890 37.88 -14.60 6.90
N VAL A 891 38.67 -15.29 7.74
CA VAL A 891 39.91 -14.72 8.32
C VAL A 891 41.08 -15.69 8.12
N GLN A 892 41.58 -15.75 6.88
CA GLN A 892 42.94 -16.23 6.58
C GLN A 892 43.36 -15.82 5.16
N LEU A 893 43.92 -14.62 5.02
CA LEU A 893 44.92 -14.26 4.02
C LEU A 893 45.72 -13.07 4.56
N GLN A 894 47.05 -13.14 4.49
CA GLN A 894 47.94 -12.03 4.79
C GLN A 894 48.11 -11.13 3.56
N PRO A 895 48.57 -9.87 3.70
CA PRO A 895 48.44 -8.87 2.64
C PRO A 895 49.27 -9.19 1.40
N GLN A 896 48.59 -9.36 0.27
CA GLN A 896 49.13 -9.05 -1.05
C GLN A 896 48.58 -7.68 -1.47
N GLU A 897 49.41 -6.87 -2.12
CA GLU A 897 48.94 -5.64 -2.76
C GLU A 897 48.07 -5.98 -3.97
N ILE A 898 46.76 -5.80 -3.83
CA ILE A 898 45.80 -5.95 -4.94
C ILE A 898 45.42 -4.54 -5.39
N SER A 899 46.11 -4.04 -6.42
CA SER A 899 45.60 -2.91 -7.21
C SER A 899 44.33 -3.35 -7.93
N PRO A 900 43.17 -2.69 -7.73
CA PRO A 900 41.97 -3.03 -8.49
C PRO A 900 42.19 -2.72 -9.98
N PRO A 901 41.65 -3.52 -10.91
CA PRO A 901 41.76 -3.24 -12.34
C PRO A 901 41.09 -1.89 -12.67
N PRO A 902 41.69 -1.04 -13.51
CA PRO A 902 41.20 0.32 -13.71
C PRO A 902 39.88 0.33 -14.49
N THR A 903 38.93 1.18 -14.05
CA THR A 903 37.89 1.67 -14.95
C THR A 903 38.54 2.60 -15.99
N ALA A 904 38.36 2.23 -17.27
CA ALA A 904 38.95 2.84 -18.47
C ALA A 904 40.50 2.82 -18.60
N ASN A 905 40.96 2.70 -19.86
CA ASN A 905 42.37 2.81 -20.24
C ASN A 905 42.82 4.28 -20.25
N LEU A 906 42.91 4.89 -19.08
CA LEU A 906 43.50 6.21 -18.83
C LEU A 906 44.84 6.03 -18.13
N ASP A 907 45.83 6.87 -18.48
CA ASP A 907 47.07 6.95 -17.70
C ASP A 907 46.77 7.56 -16.31
N ARG A 908 47.07 6.79 -15.26
CA ARG A 908 46.85 7.19 -13.86
C ARG A 908 48.11 7.73 -13.19
N SER A 909 49.26 7.74 -13.86
CA SER A 909 50.57 8.05 -13.26
C SER A 909 50.76 9.46 -12.72
N ASN A 910 49.80 10.38 -12.95
CA ASN A 910 49.73 11.71 -12.33
C ASN A 910 48.27 12.15 -12.02
N ASP A 911 47.33 11.20 -11.90
CA ASP A 911 45.91 11.51 -11.72
C ASP A 911 45.56 11.79 -10.25
N LYS A 912 45.75 13.05 -9.82
CA LYS A 912 45.42 13.51 -8.46
C LYS A 912 43.99 13.18 -8.02
N VAL A 913 43.01 13.07 -8.94
CA VAL A 913 41.62 12.73 -8.57
C VAL A 913 41.55 11.24 -8.22
N TYR A 914 42.12 10.37 -9.05
CA TYR A 914 42.26 8.94 -8.76
C TYR A 914 43.05 8.67 -7.48
N GLU A 915 44.14 9.41 -7.24
CA GLU A 915 44.93 9.32 -6.01
C GLU A 915 44.10 9.65 -4.76
N ASN A 916 43.34 10.76 -4.78
CA ASN A 916 42.52 11.18 -3.64
C ASN A 916 41.30 10.28 -3.42
N VAL A 917 40.66 9.78 -4.49
CA VAL A 917 39.59 8.76 -4.37
C VAL A 917 40.16 7.47 -3.76
N THR A 918 41.34 7.03 -4.22
CA THR A 918 42.05 5.89 -3.63
C THR A 918 42.43 6.15 -2.17
N GLY A 919 42.80 7.37 -1.81
CA GLY A 919 43.06 7.79 -0.43
C GLY A 919 41.82 7.73 0.47
N LEU A 920 40.67 8.20 -0.01
CA LEU A 920 39.39 8.12 0.69
C LEU A 920 38.92 6.67 0.88
N VAL A 921 39.03 5.83 -0.17
CA VAL A 921 38.75 4.39 -0.08
C VAL A 921 39.69 3.70 0.91
N LYS A 922 40.99 4.03 0.92
CA LYS A 922 41.96 3.54 1.92
C LYS A 922 41.57 3.94 3.35
N ALA A 923 41.16 5.20 3.58
CA ALA A 923 40.72 5.66 4.90
C ALA A 923 39.46 4.90 5.39
N VAL A 924 38.51 4.60 4.50
CA VAL A 924 37.32 3.80 4.82
C VAL A 924 37.67 2.33 5.10
N ILE A 925 38.61 1.73 4.36
CA ILE A 925 39.10 0.36 4.63
C ILE A 925 39.89 0.32 5.96
N GLU A 926 40.71 1.32 6.23
CA GLU A 926 41.46 1.41 7.49
C GLU A 926 40.50 1.57 8.68
N MET A 927 39.48 2.43 8.56
CA MET A 927 38.38 2.54 9.50
C MET A 927 37.65 1.19 9.70
N SER A 928 37.35 0.45 8.63
CA SER A 928 36.67 -0.85 8.73
C SER A 928 37.50 -1.94 9.40
N SER A 929 38.83 -1.86 9.30
CA SER A 929 39.76 -2.73 10.03
C SER A 929 39.86 -2.38 11.52
N LYS A 930 39.90 -1.09 11.88
CA LYS A 930 40.10 -0.63 13.26
C LYS A 930 38.82 -0.61 14.09
N ILE A 931 37.66 -0.30 13.50
CA ILE A 931 36.39 -0.12 14.22
C ILE A 931 35.99 -1.30 15.11
N GLN A 932 36.37 -2.54 14.77
CA GLN A 932 35.97 -3.73 15.52
C GLN A 932 36.62 -3.76 16.92
N PRO A 933 37.96 -3.78 17.06
CA PRO A 933 38.62 -3.65 18.37
C PRO A 933 38.52 -2.25 18.98
N ALA A 934 38.30 -1.19 18.20
CA ALA A 934 38.40 0.18 18.69
C ALA A 934 37.33 0.60 19.73
N PRO A 935 37.72 1.42 20.72
CA PRO A 935 36.82 2.07 21.67
C PRO A 935 36.26 3.40 21.10
N PRO A 936 35.23 4.01 21.72
CA PRO A 936 34.49 5.18 21.21
C PRO A 936 35.34 6.41 20.88
N GLU A 937 36.43 6.60 21.62
CA GLU A 937 37.33 7.73 21.53
C GLU A 937 38.05 7.76 20.18
N GLU A 938 38.27 6.59 19.56
CA GLU A 938 38.91 6.45 18.25
C GLU A 938 37.94 6.64 17.07
N TYR A 939 36.61 6.58 17.26
CA TYR A 939 35.64 6.73 16.17
C TYR A 939 35.70 8.13 15.55
N VAL A 940 35.90 9.17 16.38
CA VAL A 940 36.01 10.56 15.94
C VAL A 940 37.28 10.80 15.12
N PRO A 941 38.49 10.36 15.53
CA PRO A 941 39.65 10.27 14.65
C PRO A 941 39.37 9.59 13.31
N MET A 942 38.82 8.37 13.29
CA MET A 942 38.57 7.65 12.03
C MET A 942 37.65 8.41 11.07
N VAL A 943 36.53 8.95 11.56
CA VAL A 943 35.59 9.72 10.72
C VAL A 943 36.16 11.09 10.33
N LYS A 944 37.03 11.67 11.15
CA LYS A 944 37.79 12.89 10.81
C LYS A 944 38.82 12.63 9.71
N ASP A 945 39.49 11.48 9.71
CA ASP A 945 40.47 11.11 8.69
C ASP A 945 39.77 10.83 7.34
N VAL A 946 38.63 10.13 7.35
CA VAL A 946 37.73 10.00 6.19
C VAL A 946 37.24 11.37 5.69
N GLY A 947 36.82 12.25 6.59
CA GLY A 947 36.39 13.62 6.24
C GLY A 947 37.52 14.52 5.72
N LEU A 948 38.77 14.28 6.12
CA LEU A 948 39.95 14.96 5.62
C LEU A 948 40.31 14.46 4.20
N ALA A 949 40.26 13.16 3.97
CA ALA A 949 40.43 12.59 2.63
C ALA A 949 39.36 13.09 1.66
N LEU A 950 38.08 13.15 2.08
CA LEU A 950 37.02 13.72 1.27
C LEU A 950 37.25 15.21 0.97
N ARG A 951 37.70 16.00 1.95
CA ARG A 951 38.01 17.43 1.73
C ARG A 951 39.10 17.62 0.67
N THR A 952 40.16 16.80 0.73
CA THR A 952 41.27 16.86 -0.24
C THR A 952 40.82 16.43 -1.64
N LEU A 953 39.95 15.41 -1.72
CA LEU A 953 39.28 15.03 -2.97
C LEU A 953 38.44 16.18 -3.54
N LEU A 954 37.53 16.76 -2.76
CA LEU A 954 36.63 17.83 -3.23
C LEU A 954 37.43 19.03 -3.74
N ALA A 955 38.44 19.51 -3.00
CA ALA A 955 39.31 20.60 -3.45
C ALA A 955 40.07 20.28 -4.75
N THR A 956 40.54 19.04 -4.91
CA THR A 956 41.21 18.58 -6.14
C THR A 956 40.23 18.52 -7.32
N VAL A 957 38.96 18.20 -7.07
CA VAL A 957 37.89 18.23 -8.07
C VAL A 957 37.53 19.67 -8.43
N ASP A 958 37.50 20.60 -7.48
CA ASP A 958 37.29 22.03 -7.73
C ASP A 958 38.42 22.64 -8.60
N GLU A 959 39.69 22.22 -8.39
CA GLU A 959 40.81 22.56 -9.28
C GLU A 959 40.66 21.93 -10.70
N THR A 960 39.93 20.83 -10.82
CA THR A 960 39.76 20.07 -12.07
C THR A 960 38.55 20.53 -12.89
N ILE A 961 37.44 20.94 -12.25
CA ILE A 961 36.20 21.37 -12.92
C ILE A 961 36.43 22.40 -14.04
N PRO A 962 37.20 23.49 -13.86
CA PRO A 962 37.44 24.48 -14.91
C PRO A 962 38.16 23.95 -16.16
N GLN A 963 38.78 22.77 -16.06
CA GLN A 963 39.49 22.11 -17.15
C GLN A 963 38.57 21.18 -17.96
N LEU A 964 37.41 20.81 -17.41
CA LEU A 964 36.42 19.90 -18.01
C LEU A 964 35.34 20.69 -18.79
N PRO A 965 34.62 20.07 -19.74
CA PRO A 965 33.56 20.73 -20.49
C PRO A 965 32.40 21.19 -19.59
N ALA A 966 31.89 22.41 -19.82
CA ALA A 966 30.86 23.03 -18.99
C ALA A 966 29.55 22.20 -18.88
N SER A 967 29.26 21.35 -19.88
CA SER A 967 28.13 20.43 -19.85
C SER A 967 28.20 19.38 -18.73
N THR A 968 29.40 19.05 -18.22
CA THR A 968 29.58 18.10 -17.11
C THR A 968 29.68 18.74 -15.73
N HIS A 969 29.81 20.08 -15.65
CA HIS A 969 29.99 20.78 -14.36
C HIS A 969 28.82 20.52 -13.40
N ARG A 970 27.59 20.60 -13.91
CA ARG A 970 26.36 20.34 -13.12
C ARG A 970 26.27 18.90 -12.59
N GLU A 971 26.78 17.93 -13.33
CA GLU A 971 26.80 16.51 -12.93
C GLU A 971 27.79 16.30 -11.79
N ILE A 972 29.00 16.86 -11.92
CA ILE A 972 30.05 16.83 -10.90
C ILE A 972 29.60 17.56 -9.62
N GLU A 973 28.98 18.75 -9.74
CA GLU A 973 28.41 19.48 -8.60
C GLU A 973 27.37 18.65 -7.81
N MET A 974 26.54 17.86 -8.50
CA MET A 974 25.54 17.02 -7.83
C MET A 974 26.20 15.86 -7.09
N ALA A 975 27.23 15.24 -7.66
CA ALA A 975 28.03 14.22 -6.98
C ALA A 975 28.82 14.80 -5.78
N GLN A 976 29.37 16.00 -5.88
CA GLN A 976 29.99 16.70 -4.74
C GLN A 976 28.97 16.98 -3.62
N LYS A 977 27.73 17.36 -3.96
CA LYS A 977 26.65 17.58 -2.98
C LYS A 977 26.20 16.29 -2.30
N LEU A 978 26.15 15.17 -3.05
CA LEU A 978 25.89 13.84 -2.51
C LEU A 978 26.92 13.44 -1.45
N LEU A 979 28.22 13.51 -1.76
CA LEU A 979 29.29 13.15 -0.83
C LEU A 979 29.29 13.96 0.48
N ASN A 980 28.86 15.22 0.43
CA ASN A 980 28.69 16.04 1.64
C ASN A 980 27.50 15.58 2.49
N SER A 981 26.43 15.07 1.86
CA SER A 981 25.30 14.42 2.54
C SER A 981 25.73 13.09 3.17
N ASP A 982 26.52 12.28 2.45
CA ASP A 982 26.97 10.96 2.93
C ASP A 982 27.93 11.09 4.13
N LEU A 983 28.82 12.10 4.12
CA LEU A 983 29.64 12.43 5.28
C LEU A 983 28.78 12.92 6.47
N ALA A 984 27.69 13.66 6.20
CA ALA A 984 26.76 14.06 7.25
C ALA A 984 25.99 12.86 7.85
N GLU A 985 25.56 11.89 7.04
CA GLU A 985 25.00 10.63 7.56
C GLU A 985 26.06 9.82 8.33
N LEU A 986 27.29 9.70 7.82
CA LEU A 986 28.38 9.02 8.52
C LEU A 986 28.66 9.62 9.91
N ILE A 987 28.71 10.96 10.01
CA ILE A 987 28.83 11.68 11.29
C ILE A 987 27.60 11.42 12.18
N GLY A 988 26.39 11.31 11.60
CA GLY A 988 25.17 10.92 12.30
C GLY A 988 25.25 9.50 12.88
N LYS A 989 25.66 8.51 12.08
CA LYS A 989 25.85 7.12 12.53
C LYS A 989 26.97 7.01 13.56
N MET A 990 28.04 7.79 13.42
CA MET A 990 29.12 7.86 14.40
C MET A 990 28.63 8.36 15.75
N LYS A 991 27.85 9.44 15.78
CA LYS A 991 27.24 9.94 17.04
C LYS A 991 26.36 8.88 17.70
N LEU A 992 25.55 8.15 16.94
CA LEU A 992 24.76 7.03 17.45
C LEU A 992 25.65 5.87 17.95
N ALA A 993 26.71 5.53 17.23
CA ALA A 993 27.66 4.48 17.62
C ALA A 993 28.48 4.83 18.88
N GLN A 994 28.72 6.12 19.15
CA GLN A 994 29.27 6.60 20.42
C GLN A 994 28.20 6.60 21.53
N GLN A 995 27.01 7.14 21.27
CA GLN A 995 25.92 7.24 22.26
C GLN A 995 25.49 5.86 22.79
N TYR A 996 25.31 4.88 21.91
CA TYR A 996 24.80 3.55 22.26
C TYR A 996 25.90 2.51 22.49
N VAL A 997 27.16 2.91 22.68
CA VAL A 997 28.30 1.99 22.79
C VAL A 997 28.18 1.00 23.95
N MET A 998 27.65 1.42 25.11
CA MET A 998 27.50 0.56 26.28
C MET A 998 26.22 -0.31 26.24
N THR A 999 25.49 -0.32 25.13
CA THR A 999 24.25 -1.09 24.98
C THR A 999 24.45 -2.39 24.18
N SER A 1000 23.50 -3.31 24.27
CA SER A 1000 23.45 -4.52 23.44
C SER A 1000 23.36 -4.22 21.93
N LEU A 1001 23.07 -2.98 21.52
CA LEU A 1001 23.00 -2.54 20.12
C LEU A 1001 24.34 -2.00 19.58
N GLN A 1002 25.43 -2.01 20.37
CA GLN A 1002 26.75 -1.52 19.96
C GLN A 1002 27.20 -2.07 18.58
N GLN A 1003 27.02 -3.37 18.36
CA GLN A 1003 27.42 -4.02 17.10
C GLN A 1003 26.57 -3.54 15.90
N ASP A 1004 25.27 -3.33 16.09
CA ASP A 1004 24.38 -2.81 15.04
C ASP A 1004 24.66 -1.35 14.70
N TYR A 1005 25.04 -0.52 15.68
CA TYR A 1005 25.45 0.86 15.41
C TYR A 1005 26.86 0.94 14.79
N LYS A 1006 27.83 0.10 15.21
CA LYS A 1006 29.11 -0.06 14.49
C LYS A 1006 28.87 -0.47 13.02
N LYS A 1007 27.96 -1.41 12.78
CA LYS A 1007 27.56 -1.87 11.44
C LYS A 1007 26.86 -0.79 10.61
N GLN A 1008 26.01 0.03 11.21
CA GLN A 1008 25.42 1.19 10.53
C GLN A 1008 26.47 2.25 10.16
N MET A 1009 27.41 2.54 11.05
CA MET A 1009 28.53 3.45 10.76
C MET A 1009 29.38 2.95 9.58
N LEU A 1010 29.65 1.64 9.51
CA LEU A 1010 30.33 1.05 8.34
C LEU A 1010 29.50 1.10 7.06
N THR A 1011 28.18 0.96 7.16
CA THR A 1011 27.29 1.02 6.00
C THR A 1011 27.32 2.41 5.37
N ALA A 1012 27.30 3.47 6.19
CA ALA A 1012 27.47 4.85 5.72
C ALA A 1012 28.89 5.12 5.17
N ALA A 1013 29.93 4.61 5.80
CA ALA A 1013 31.31 4.76 5.32
C ALA A 1013 31.53 4.07 3.96
N HIS A 1014 30.94 2.89 3.75
CA HIS A 1014 30.99 2.18 2.47
C HIS A 1014 30.18 2.88 1.37
N ALA A 1015 29.04 3.51 1.70
CA ALA A 1015 28.28 4.33 0.73
C ALA A 1015 29.14 5.49 0.22
N LEU A 1016 29.70 6.29 1.13
CA LEU A 1016 30.63 7.39 0.79
C LEU A 1016 31.81 6.94 -0.10
N ALA A 1017 32.35 5.74 0.12
CA ALA A 1017 33.42 5.18 -0.72
C ALA A 1017 32.94 4.74 -2.11
N VAL A 1018 31.70 4.26 -2.25
CA VAL A 1018 31.09 3.92 -3.55
C VAL A 1018 30.80 5.21 -4.34
N ASP A 1019 30.20 6.21 -3.72
CA ASP A 1019 29.86 7.46 -4.42
C ASP A 1019 31.09 8.31 -4.75
N ALA A 1020 32.19 8.16 -4.00
CA ALA A 1020 33.48 8.74 -4.37
C ALA A 1020 34.07 8.08 -5.64
N LYS A 1021 33.80 6.79 -5.86
CA LYS A 1021 34.12 6.11 -7.12
C LYS A 1021 33.17 6.55 -8.24
N ASN A 1022 31.88 6.75 -7.95
CA ASN A 1022 30.92 7.26 -8.95
C ASN A 1022 31.34 8.65 -9.46
N LEU A 1023 31.81 9.54 -8.58
CA LEU A 1023 32.41 10.83 -8.94
C LEU A 1023 33.65 10.69 -9.84
N LEU A 1024 34.54 9.72 -9.57
CA LEU A 1024 35.69 9.42 -10.43
C LEU A 1024 35.25 8.96 -11.83
N ASP A 1025 34.33 8.00 -11.91
CA ASP A 1025 33.85 7.45 -13.17
C ASP A 1025 33.09 8.51 -14.02
N VAL A 1026 32.46 9.52 -13.40
CA VAL A 1026 31.90 10.71 -14.09
C VAL A 1026 33.01 11.62 -14.63
N ILE A 1027 34.02 11.94 -13.82
CA ILE A 1027 35.17 12.77 -14.21
C ILE A 1027 35.96 12.11 -15.35
N ASP A 1028 36.13 10.80 -15.31
CA ASP A 1028 36.84 10.05 -16.35
C ASP A 1028 36.04 9.95 -17.66
N GLN A 1029 34.72 9.81 -17.60
CA GLN A 1029 33.87 9.99 -18.79
C GLN A 1029 33.99 11.40 -19.38
N SER A 1030 34.12 12.43 -18.55
CA SER A 1030 34.35 13.80 -19.01
C SER A 1030 35.72 13.97 -19.68
N ARG A 1031 36.79 13.43 -19.08
CA ARG A 1031 38.15 13.39 -19.66
C ARG A 1031 38.21 12.62 -20.98
N LEU A 1032 37.53 11.48 -21.09
CA LEU A 1032 37.46 10.70 -22.33
C LEU A 1032 36.74 11.47 -23.45
N LYS A 1033 35.66 12.22 -23.13
CA LYS A 1033 34.99 13.13 -24.07
C LYS A 1033 35.95 14.23 -24.57
N MET A 1034 36.82 14.77 -23.72
CA MET A 1034 37.87 15.71 -24.15
C MET A 1034 38.97 15.07 -25.01
N MET A 1035 39.44 13.87 -24.66
CA MET A 1035 40.47 13.16 -25.44
C MET A 1035 39.98 12.78 -26.85
N ALA A 1036 38.68 12.51 -27.01
CA ALA A 1036 38.05 12.31 -28.32
C ALA A 1036 37.99 13.61 -29.16
N GLN A 1037 37.96 14.78 -28.53
CA GLN A 1037 37.91 16.10 -29.18
C GLN A 1037 39.28 16.71 -29.49
N SER A 1038 40.37 16.16 -28.95
CA SER A 1038 41.72 16.78 -28.97
C SER A 1038 42.77 16.00 -29.77
N ARG A 1039 42.38 14.93 -30.48
CA ARG A 1039 43.24 14.31 -31.50
C ARG A 1039 43.17 15.13 -32.80
N PRO A 1040 44.30 15.60 -33.36
CA PRO A 1040 44.34 16.09 -34.74
C PRO A 1040 43.97 14.98 -35.73
N HIS A 1041 43.44 15.37 -36.90
CA HIS A 1041 43.22 14.49 -38.04
C HIS A 1041 44.52 14.14 -38.78
#